data_AF-A0A0T7GSR0-F1
#
_entry.id   AF-A0A0T7GSR0-F1
#
_cell.length_a   1.000
_cell.length_b   1.000
_cell.length_c   1.000
_cell.angle_alpha   90.00
_cell.angle_beta   90.00
_cell.angle_gamma   90.00
#
_symmetry.space_group_name_H-M   'P 1'
#
loop_
_entity.id
_entity.type
_entity.pdbx_description
1 polymer ?
#
loop_
_entity_poly.entity_id
_entity_poly.type
_entity_poly.pdbx_seq_one_letter_code
_entity_poly.pdbx_strand_id
1 'polypeptide(L)'
;MQEQIAFSDGNPIAEISIFFVVFFLALTFVGIPGARSYLQIAADKIIWLVHRRNALPMASLKFELIKLDSVRIIVGGVALFRYGDILLASFPAGNNATLILAGCASLASAMIAVGFLTRLASLALMASANTVIDNYLGASTLGTMVMSMVLLIFVIAPAGSTLSVDSRLWPNRTTPTINQVTIAKLAGLLAYYCVCVYSVSWHTQDDAWLSGYVIGWVLLSPAANPKYSELAWWIHELSPWLYVNFARISIAGMFAWYTLVLPGLFFGWVTRYFVIFWGLAFFLISTFVLPLSYLGWYELCLWALLFLPSLGSLKKKANSPIQPSKIDRFSSGLLVTLVLLVAVFVGRMPILTLEPDQRPPGSWLKSTFAASPAAFGIHKINVFNTQDLSVFTFQWKNYIAVHGVDLSDENFSLADLRPLPSGTFVMTDVARYGISRHSRRVSRTDIGCDRQYWESILPFIKQSVQALPGQPRINEIISARFISTWPTATDFASYAALKRQQLPLCGAHLDLQHATVKQLVFYQDGLDESLRRRGYGPILDSENFEAVPAYPCAYDGRFLWALASGRPDLQNDEELLKGIQSVTVSKFGRFQLDCLLEMHDITQQWGPALLSGFLPSKDACVAGIALIKDLDRAAKFTPGVSLGDLPAKAETTMHDGDINSCIALSIEGRNRYWNAITAKPINLSGKVDES
;
A
#
# COMPACT_ATOMS: atom_id res chain seq x y z
N MET A 1 9.51 12.30 15.29
CA MET A 1 8.86 11.60 14.15
C MET A 1 7.38 11.93 14.19
N GLN A 2 6.89 12.79 13.29
CA GLN A 2 5.46 13.04 13.14
C GLN A 2 4.76 11.74 12.75
N GLU A 3 3.72 11.35 13.49
CA GLU A 3 2.83 10.26 13.10
C GLU A 3 2.24 10.61 11.73
N GLN A 4 2.57 9.83 10.70
CA GLN A 4 1.96 10.00 9.39
C GLN A 4 0.50 9.56 9.48
N ILE A 5 -0.40 10.55 9.49
CA ILE A 5 -1.83 10.37 9.40
C ILE A 5 -2.17 9.96 7.96
N ALA A 6 -2.86 8.83 7.76
CA ALA A 6 -2.94 8.14 6.47
C ALA A 6 -3.51 8.97 5.29
N PHE A 7 -4.46 9.88 5.53
CA PHE A 7 -5.05 10.76 4.52
C PHE A 7 -4.94 12.24 4.86
N SER A 8 -3.83 12.65 5.46
CA SER A 8 -3.54 14.06 5.72
C SER A 8 -2.15 14.41 5.22
N ASP A 9 -2.01 15.60 4.65
CA ASP A 9 -0.72 16.22 4.35
C ASP A 9 -0.08 16.86 5.61
N GLY A 10 -0.68 16.71 6.79
CA GLY A 10 -0.05 16.93 8.09
C GLY A 10 -0.95 17.60 9.14
N ASN A 11 -2.03 18.27 8.73
CA ASN A 11 -2.97 18.91 9.66
C ASN A 11 -4.44 18.75 9.18
N PRO A 12 -5.13 17.70 9.68
CA PRO A 12 -6.56 17.45 9.43
C PRO A 12 -7.49 18.67 9.58
N ILE A 13 -7.24 19.50 10.59
CA ILE A 13 -8.10 20.65 10.92
C ILE A 13 -7.88 21.80 9.94
N ALA A 14 -6.64 22.04 9.52
CA ALA A 14 -6.35 23.02 8.47
C ALA A 14 -6.98 22.59 7.13
N GLU A 15 -6.93 21.31 6.80
CA GLU A 15 -7.47 20.74 5.55
C GLU A 15 -8.99 20.91 5.44
N ILE A 16 -9.73 20.58 6.50
CA ILE A 16 -11.18 20.79 6.51
C ILE A 16 -11.55 22.29 6.51
N SER A 17 -10.73 23.12 7.16
CA SER A 17 -10.92 24.58 7.16
C SER A 17 -10.73 25.18 5.77
N ILE A 18 -9.70 24.74 5.03
CA ILE A 18 -9.47 25.11 3.63
C ILE A 18 -10.68 24.72 2.77
N PHE A 19 -11.21 23.50 2.94
CA PHE A 19 -12.43 23.07 2.24
C PHE A 19 -13.59 24.06 2.47
N PHE A 20 -13.87 24.42 3.73
CA PHE A 20 -14.95 25.36 4.04
C PHE A 20 -14.69 26.77 3.51
N VAL A 21 -13.46 27.27 3.57
CA VAL A 21 -13.09 28.57 2.98
C VAL A 21 -13.37 28.57 1.48
N VAL A 22 -12.90 27.56 0.74
CA VAL A 22 -13.16 27.43 -0.70
C VAL A 22 -14.67 27.31 -0.97
N PHE A 23 -15.41 26.59 -0.13
CA PHE A 23 -16.86 26.47 -0.24
C PHE A 23 -17.60 27.79 -0.02
N PHE A 24 -17.24 28.57 1.00
CA PHE A 24 -17.87 29.87 1.24
C PHE A 24 -17.53 30.90 0.17
N LEU A 25 -16.30 30.89 -0.36
CA LEU A 25 -15.92 31.71 -1.51
C LEU A 25 -16.75 31.34 -2.75
N ALA A 26 -16.91 30.04 -3.01
CA ALA A 26 -17.75 29.55 -4.10
C ALA A 26 -19.24 29.94 -3.92
N LEU A 27 -19.79 29.82 -2.71
CA LEU A 27 -21.17 30.27 -2.40
C LEU A 27 -21.36 31.77 -2.62
N THR A 28 -20.34 32.57 -2.31
CA THR A 28 -20.33 34.02 -2.53
C THR A 28 -20.31 34.32 -4.03
N PHE A 29 -19.42 33.68 -4.78
CA PHE A 29 -19.32 33.79 -6.24
C PHE A 29 -20.63 33.43 -6.95
N VAL A 30 -21.25 32.32 -6.58
CA VAL A 30 -22.56 31.88 -7.13
C VAL A 30 -23.70 32.83 -6.76
N GLY A 31 -23.53 33.66 -5.72
CA GLY A 31 -24.47 34.72 -5.37
C GLY A 31 -24.55 35.82 -6.43
N ILE A 32 -23.53 35.96 -7.28
CA ILE A 32 -23.49 36.95 -8.37
C ILE A 32 -24.43 36.46 -9.50
N PRO A 33 -25.46 37.23 -9.89
CA PRO A 33 -26.46 36.79 -10.87
C PRO A 33 -25.84 36.31 -12.19
N GLY A 34 -24.84 37.03 -12.70
CA GLY A 34 -24.14 36.64 -13.94
C GLY A 34 -23.42 35.30 -13.84
N ALA A 35 -22.71 35.06 -12.73
CA ALA A 35 -22.02 33.78 -12.48
C ALA A 35 -23.02 32.63 -12.37
N ARG A 36 -24.14 32.83 -11.67
CA ARG A 36 -25.20 31.83 -11.56
C ARG A 36 -25.81 31.47 -12.90
N SER A 37 -26.15 32.46 -13.73
CA SER A 37 -26.69 32.23 -15.07
C SER A 37 -25.70 31.45 -15.94
N TYR A 38 -24.41 31.79 -15.89
CA TYR A 38 -23.38 31.06 -16.61
C TYR A 38 -23.28 29.59 -16.17
N LEU A 39 -23.29 29.33 -14.86
CA LEU A 39 -23.26 27.97 -14.31
C LEU A 39 -24.49 27.15 -14.69
N GLN A 40 -25.68 27.77 -14.73
CA GLN A 40 -26.90 27.11 -15.19
C GLN A 40 -26.82 26.75 -16.68
N ILE A 41 -26.33 27.66 -17.52
CA ILE A 41 -26.12 27.40 -18.95
C ILE A 41 -25.11 26.24 -19.14
N ALA A 42 -24.02 26.24 -18.37
CA ALA A 42 -23.03 25.16 -18.42
C ALA A 42 -23.65 23.82 -17.97
N ALA A 43 -24.42 23.81 -16.89
CA ALA A 43 -25.11 22.61 -16.41
C ALA A 43 -26.11 22.09 -17.45
N ASP A 44 -26.93 22.96 -18.06
CA ASP A 44 -27.90 22.59 -19.09
C ASP A 44 -27.21 21.99 -20.32
N LYS A 45 -26.05 22.51 -20.74
CA LYS A 45 -25.23 21.93 -21.82
C LYS A 45 -24.72 20.52 -21.47
N ILE A 46 -24.24 20.33 -20.24
CA ILE A 46 -23.79 19.01 -19.75
C ILE A 46 -24.97 18.03 -19.71
N ILE A 47 -26.10 18.43 -19.17
CA ILE A 47 -27.33 17.62 -19.10
C ILE A 47 -27.79 17.23 -20.50
N TRP A 48 -27.82 18.19 -21.43
CA TRP A 48 -28.14 17.92 -22.82
C TRP A 48 -27.20 16.88 -23.43
N LEU A 49 -25.88 16.98 -23.17
CA LEU A 49 -24.91 16.01 -23.66
C LEU A 49 -25.15 14.62 -23.07
N VAL A 50 -25.43 14.53 -21.77
CA VAL A 50 -25.74 13.28 -21.05
C VAL A 50 -26.98 12.62 -21.63
N HIS A 51 -28.06 13.38 -21.86
CA HIS A 51 -29.28 12.87 -22.45
C HIS A 51 -29.09 12.46 -23.91
N ARG A 52 -28.44 13.31 -24.72
CA ARG A 52 -28.16 13.04 -26.13
C ARG A 52 -27.36 11.75 -26.30
N ARG A 53 -26.39 11.51 -25.42
CA ARG A 53 -25.58 10.28 -25.44
C ARG A 53 -26.24 9.13 -24.71
N ASN A 54 -27.28 9.37 -23.89
CA ASN A 54 -27.84 8.39 -22.95
C ASN A 54 -26.77 7.87 -21.96
N ALA A 55 -25.85 8.74 -21.53
CA ALA A 55 -24.68 8.38 -20.72
C ALA A 55 -25.08 7.91 -19.30
N LEU A 56 -26.11 8.51 -18.73
CA LEU A 56 -26.73 8.10 -17.47
C LEU A 56 -28.22 7.82 -17.71
N PRO A 57 -28.66 6.55 -17.72
CA PRO A 57 -30.07 6.24 -17.92
C PRO A 57 -30.88 6.72 -16.71
N MET A 58 -31.88 7.54 -16.95
CA MET A 58 -32.77 8.08 -15.93
C MET A 58 -34.17 7.48 -16.10
N ALA A 59 -34.79 7.06 -15.00
CA ALA A 59 -36.20 6.68 -14.98
C ALA A 59 -37.10 7.90 -14.72
N SER A 60 -38.32 7.67 -14.21
CA SER A 60 -39.16 8.75 -13.72
C SER A 60 -38.55 9.43 -12.50
N LEU A 61 -38.84 10.72 -12.30
CA LEU A 61 -38.36 11.46 -11.13
C LEU A 61 -38.73 10.75 -9.83
N LYS A 62 -39.99 10.29 -9.70
CA LYS A 62 -40.45 9.54 -8.52
C LYS A 62 -39.56 8.33 -8.21
N PHE A 63 -39.18 7.55 -9.22
CA PHE A 63 -38.30 6.41 -9.03
C PHE A 63 -36.89 6.84 -8.57
N GLU A 64 -36.33 7.87 -9.19
CA GLU A 64 -35.00 8.38 -8.83
C GLU A 64 -34.97 8.93 -7.39
N LEU A 65 -36.03 9.58 -6.92
CA LEU A 65 -36.15 10.02 -5.53
C LEU A 65 -36.24 8.84 -4.55
N ILE A 66 -37.06 7.83 -4.85
CA ILE A 66 -37.15 6.61 -4.02
C ILE A 66 -35.80 5.88 -3.99
N LYS A 67 -35.10 5.81 -5.12
CA LYS A 67 -33.76 5.22 -5.21
C LYS A 67 -32.76 5.98 -4.35
N LEU A 68 -32.73 7.31 -4.43
CA LEU A 68 -31.89 8.16 -3.56
C LEU A 68 -32.20 7.90 -2.08
N ASP A 69 -33.47 7.85 -1.70
CA ASP A 69 -33.87 7.65 -0.31
C ASP A 69 -33.54 6.24 0.20
N SER A 70 -33.67 5.22 -0.64
CA SER A 70 -33.34 3.85 -0.30
C SER A 70 -31.84 3.67 -0.10
N VAL A 71 -31.03 4.17 -1.02
CA VAL A 71 -29.57 4.11 -0.89
C VAL A 71 -29.09 4.97 0.28
N ARG A 72 -29.74 6.11 0.57
CA ARG A 72 -29.48 6.90 1.78
C ARG A 72 -29.66 6.09 3.06
N ILE A 73 -30.75 5.34 3.18
CA ILE A 73 -30.99 4.46 4.35
C ILE A 73 -29.86 3.43 4.48
N ILE A 74 -29.50 2.76 3.37
CA ILE A 74 -28.45 1.73 3.36
C ILE A 74 -27.10 2.32 3.74
N VAL A 75 -26.67 3.41 3.08
CA VAL A 75 -25.38 4.06 3.33
C VAL A 75 -25.29 4.58 4.75
N GLY A 76 -26.34 5.25 5.25
CA GLY A 76 -26.42 5.71 6.63
C GLY A 76 -26.38 4.55 7.63
N GLY A 77 -27.06 3.44 7.33
CA GLY A 77 -27.06 2.22 8.15
C GLY A 77 -25.70 1.53 8.21
N VAL A 78 -25.03 1.36 7.06
CA VAL A 78 -23.68 0.79 6.98
C VAL A 78 -22.66 1.69 7.69
N ALA A 79 -22.75 3.01 7.51
CA ALA A 79 -21.89 3.96 8.23
C ALA A 79 -22.17 3.96 9.74
N LEU A 80 -23.44 3.84 10.15
CA LEU A 80 -23.82 3.74 11.56
C LEU A 80 -23.28 2.45 12.18
N PHE A 81 -23.36 1.32 11.49
CA PHE A 81 -22.81 0.07 11.97
C PHE A 81 -21.29 0.20 12.15
N ARG A 82 -20.59 0.69 11.13
CA ARG A 82 -19.14 0.92 11.18
C ARG A 82 -18.70 1.85 12.32
N TYR A 83 -19.25 3.07 12.40
CA TYR A 83 -18.84 4.03 13.43
C TYR A 83 -19.37 3.66 14.81
N GLY A 84 -20.51 2.95 14.85
CA GLY A 84 -21.09 2.38 16.06
C GLY A 84 -20.17 1.33 16.68
N ASP A 85 -19.58 0.45 15.86
CA ASP A 85 -18.60 -0.54 16.34
C ASP A 85 -17.38 0.15 16.97
N ILE A 86 -16.85 1.20 16.33
CA ILE A 86 -15.73 1.98 16.86
C ILE A 86 -16.12 2.68 18.17
N LEU A 87 -17.33 3.26 18.22
CA LEU A 87 -17.87 3.88 19.43
C LEU A 87 -17.97 2.86 20.58
N LEU A 88 -18.56 1.69 20.31
CA LEU A 88 -18.70 0.61 21.29
C LEU A 88 -17.34 0.12 21.79
N ALA A 89 -16.37 -0.04 20.89
CA ALA A 89 -15.00 -0.44 21.23
C ALA A 89 -14.25 0.64 22.04
N SER A 90 -14.61 1.92 21.89
CA SER A 90 -13.95 3.03 22.59
C SER A 90 -14.36 3.22 24.04
N PHE A 91 -15.56 2.76 24.45
CA PHE A 91 -16.01 2.82 25.86
C PHE A 91 -15.02 2.15 26.83
N PRO A 92 -14.63 0.87 26.63
CA PRO A 92 -13.66 0.23 27.51
C PRO A 92 -12.24 0.79 27.39
N ALA A 93 -11.90 1.41 26.25
CA ALA A 93 -10.57 1.99 26.03
C ALA A 93 -10.34 3.32 26.77
N GLY A 94 -11.41 4.01 27.21
CA GLY A 94 -11.32 5.24 27.99
C GLY A 94 -10.78 6.48 27.26
N ASN A 95 -10.69 6.44 25.91
CA ASN A 95 -10.23 7.57 25.12
C ASN A 95 -11.40 8.52 24.76
N ASN A 96 -11.52 9.63 25.48
CA ASN A 96 -12.58 10.62 25.29
C ASN A 96 -12.63 11.21 23.87
N ALA A 97 -11.47 11.43 23.22
CA ALA A 97 -11.44 12.00 21.87
C ALA A 97 -12.00 11.01 20.85
N THR A 98 -11.58 9.74 20.92
CA THR A 98 -12.12 8.65 20.08
C THR A 98 -13.63 8.50 20.30
N LEU A 99 -14.08 8.52 21.55
CA LEU A 99 -15.50 8.38 21.90
C LEU A 99 -16.36 9.53 21.34
N ILE A 100 -15.90 10.78 21.47
CA ILE A 100 -16.62 11.95 20.92
C ILE A 100 -16.67 11.88 19.39
N LEU A 101 -15.54 11.59 18.73
CA LEU A 101 -15.49 11.55 17.27
C LEU A 101 -16.33 10.42 16.68
N ALA A 102 -16.20 9.20 17.22
CA ALA A 102 -17.00 8.05 16.80
C ALA A 102 -18.48 8.26 17.13
N GLY A 103 -18.81 8.89 18.26
CA GLY A 103 -20.17 9.28 18.65
C GLY A 103 -20.80 10.26 17.68
N CYS A 104 -20.09 11.34 17.34
CA CYS A 104 -20.54 12.32 16.34
C CYS A 104 -20.75 11.68 14.96
N ALA A 105 -19.82 10.83 14.52
CA ALA A 105 -19.92 10.12 13.24
C ALA A 105 -21.11 9.15 13.21
N SER A 106 -21.33 8.42 14.30
CA SER A 106 -22.47 7.52 14.48
C SER A 106 -23.79 8.28 14.47
N LEU A 107 -23.89 9.40 15.20
CA LEU A 107 -25.07 10.25 15.21
C LEU A 107 -25.37 10.82 13.83
N ALA A 108 -24.37 11.37 13.14
CA ALA A 108 -24.53 11.87 11.78
C ALA A 108 -24.99 10.76 10.82
N SER A 109 -24.45 9.54 10.96
CA SER A 109 -24.85 8.38 10.16
C SER A 109 -26.30 7.95 10.45
N ALA A 110 -26.72 7.94 11.71
CA ALA A 110 -28.11 7.66 12.11
C ALA A 110 -29.08 8.73 11.57
N MET A 111 -28.71 10.00 11.67
CA MET A 111 -29.46 11.12 11.09
C MET A 111 -29.60 10.96 9.57
N ILE A 112 -28.51 10.58 8.88
CA ILE A 112 -28.55 10.26 7.46
C ILE A 112 -29.44 9.06 7.20
N ALA A 113 -29.42 7.99 8.01
CA ALA A 113 -30.20 6.77 7.81
C ALA A 113 -31.71 6.95 8.04
N VAL A 114 -32.10 7.79 9.01
CA VAL A 114 -33.50 8.13 9.29
C VAL A 114 -34.01 9.25 8.37
N GLY A 115 -33.09 10.05 7.82
CA GLY A 115 -33.39 11.18 6.95
C GLY A 115 -33.82 12.40 7.77
N PHE A 116 -33.06 12.72 8.81
CA PHE A 116 -33.22 13.90 9.66
C PHE A 116 -32.06 14.87 9.44
N LEU A 117 -32.36 16.12 9.11
CA LEU A 117 -31.39 17.13 8.67
C LEU A 117 -30.45 16.58 7.59
N THR A 118 -31.00 15.79 6.67
CA THR A 118 -30.24 14.87 5.79
C THR A 118 -29.12 15.57 5.04
N ARG A 119 -29.40 16.75 4.49
CA ARG A 119 -28.43 17.52 3.70
C ARG A 119 -27.26 18.03 4.55
N LEU A 120 -27.55 18.50 5.77
CA LEU A 120 -26.53 19.00 6.70
C LEU A 120 -25.71 17.87 7.28
N ALA A 121 -26.36 16.79 7.72
CA ALA A 121 -25.68 15.60 8.23
C ALA A 121 -24.79 14.96 7.14
N SER A 122 -25.28 14.86 5.90
CA SER A 122 -24.48 14.37 4.77
C SER A 122 -23.30 15.27 4.47
N LEU A 123 -23.47 16.61 4.46
CA LEU A 123 -22.35 17.55 4.26
C LEU A 123 -21.29 17.41 5.35
N ALA A 124 -21.72 17.39 6.62
CA ALA A 124 -20.84 17.30 7.77
C ALA A 124 -20.03 15.99 7.72
N LEU A 125 -20.71 14.85 7.55
CA LEU A 125 -20.03 13.55 7.48
C LEU A 125 -19.16 13.43 6.21
N MET A 126 -19.65 13.87 5.05
CA MET A 126 -18.89 13.88 3.79
C MET A 126 -17.55 14.62 3.94
N ALA A 127 -17.60 15.86 4.45
CA ALA A 127 -16.44 16.73 4.55
C ALA A 127 -15.46 16.29 5.65
N SER A 128 -15.96 15.73 6.76
CA SER A 128 -15.15 15.40 7.93
C SER A 128 -14.69 13.95 8.01
N ALA A 129 -15.34 12.99 7.35
CA ALA A 129 -15.02 11.57 7.45
C ALA A 129 -13.55 11.29 7.09
N ASN A 130 -13.12 11.69 5.89
CA ASN A 130 -11.76 11.41 5.40
C ASN A 130 -10.71 12.44 5.83
N THR A 131 -11.13 13.64 6.27
CA THR A 131 -10.19 14.71 6.66
C THR A 131 -9.87 14.65 8.14
N VAL A 132 -10.89 14.51 9.00
CA VAL A 132 -10.77 14.62 10.46
C VAL A 132 -11.07 13.30 11.14
N ILE A 133 -12.30 12.79 11.00
CA ILE A 133 -12.82 11.69 11.82
C ILE A 133 -11.95 10.45 11.69
N ASP A 134 -11.81 9.90 10.48
CA ASP A 134 -11.07 8.66 10.27
C ASP A 134 -9.57 8.83 10.52
N ASN A 135 -9.03 10.01 10.25
CA ASN A 135 -7.62 10.33 10.47
C ASN A 135 -7.27 10.32 11.96
N TYR A 136 -8.14 10.86 12.83
CA TYR A 136 -7.97 10.80 14.28
C TYR A 136 -8.34 9.43 14.87
N LEU A 137 -9.28 8.71 14.26
CA LEU A 137 -9.65 7.35 14.69
C LEU A 137 -8.65 6.28 14.21
N GLY A 138 -7.71 6.62 13.32
CA GLY A 138 -6.88 5.63 12.65
C GLY A 138 -7.68 4.67 11.77
N ALA A 139 -8.89 5.06 11.36
CA ALA A 139 -9.85 4.24 10.63
C ALA A 139 -9.95 4.61 9.14
N SER A 140 -8.97 5.34 8.63
CA SER A 140 -8.90 5.81 7.24
C SER A 140 -8.91 4.64 6.24
N THR A 141 -9.98 4.54 5.44
CA THR A 141 -10.14 3.50 4.40
C THR A 141 -10.50 4.09 3.03
N LEU A 142 -10.33 3.31 1.96
CA LEU A 142 -10.89 3.66 0.65
C LEU A 142 -12.43 3.69 0.68
N GLY A 143 -13.06 2.87 1.52
CA GLY A 143 -14.53 2.82 1.63
C GLY A 143 -15.15 4.14 2.06
N THR A 144 -14.51 4.88 2.96
CA THR A 144 -14.99 6.22 3.37
C THR A 144 -14.83 7.28 2.30
N MET A 145 -13.87 7.13 1.39
CA MET A 145 -13.78 8.02 0.23
C MET A 145 -15.00 7.83 -0.67
N VAL A 146 -15.34 6.58 -0.99
CA VAL A 146 -16.52 6.26 -1.80
C VAL A 146 -17.81 6.67 -1.07
N MET A 147 -17.87 6.48 0.26
CA MET A 147 -18.98 7.00 1.08
C MET A 147 -19.14 8.52 0.90
N SER A 148 -18.06 9.32 0.99
CA SER A 148 -18.12 10.76 0.75
C SER A 148 -18.61 11.11 -0.67
N MET A 149 -18.25 10.33 -1.69
CA MET A 149 -18.76 10.53 -3.06
C MET A 149 -20.27 10.25 -3.16
N VAL A 150 -20.78 9.27 -2.41
CA VAL A 150 -22.23 9.01 -2.32
C VAL A 150 -22.95 10.11 -1.53
N LEU A 151 -22.38 10.55 -0.41
CA LEU A 151 -22.92 11.66 0.38
C LEU A 151 -22.94 12.97 -0.43
N LEU A 152 -21.95 13.21 -1.29
CA LEU A 152 -21.94 14.33 -2.23
C LEU A 152 -23.18 14.32 -3.12
N ILE A 153 -23.60 13.16 -3.63
CA ILE A 153 -24.84 13.01 -4.41
C ILE A 153 -26.05 13.41 -3.54
N PHE A 154 -26.12 12.96 -2.29
CA PHE A 154 -27.22 13.32 -1.38
C PHE A 154 -27.26 14.80 -1.00
N VAL A 155 -26.11 15.49 -1.00
CA VAL A 155 -26.03 16.92 -0.70
C VAL A 155 -26.48 17.77 -1.89
N ILE A 156 -26.09 17.40 -3.11
CA ILE A 156 -26.44 18.12 -4.36
C ILE A 156 -27.87 17.82 -4.79
N ALA A 157 -28.32 16.57 -4.69
CA ALA A 157 -29.70 16.16 -4.90
C ALA A 157 -30.26 15.68 -3.55
N PRO A 158 -30.88 16.58 -2.75
CA PRO A 158 -31.31 16.29 -1.40
C PRO A 158 -32.07 14.98 -1.27
N ALA A 159 -31.37 13.96 -0.74
CA ALA A 159 -32.01 12.72 -0.33
C ALA A 159 -32.88 13.00 0.90
N GLY A 160 -33.94 12.22 1.06
CA GLY A 160 -34.98 12.41 2.04
C GLY A 160 -36.12 13.32 1.59
N SER A 161 -36.47 13.31 0.30
CA SER A 161 -37.63 14.05 -0.20
C SER A 161 -38.93 13.23 -0.16
N THR A 162 -38.86 11.90 -0.04
CA THR A 162 -40.03 11.02 -0.04
C THR A 162 -40.12 10.12 1.19
N LEU A 163 -39.04 9.41 1.53
CA LEU A 163 -38.97 8.46 2.64
C LEU A 163 -37.99 8.99 3.69
N SER A 164 -38.43 9.93 4.53
CA SER A 164 -37.57 10.53 5.57
C SER A 164 -38.37 11.24 6.66
N VAL A 165 -37.73 11.53 7.79
CA VAL A 165 -38.28 12.45 8.79
C VAL A 165 -38.37 13.87 8.25
N ASP A 166 -37.38 14.33 7.47
CA ASP A 166 -37.35 15.65 6.83
C ASP A 166 -38.61 15.91 5.99
N SER A 167 -39.08 14.93 5.22
CA SER A 167 -40.25 15.05 4.35
C SER A 167 -41.56 15.23 5.15
N ARG A 168 -41.60 14.69 6.38
CA ARG A 168 -42.74 14.84 7.29
C ARG A 168 -42.70 16.17 8.03
N LEU A 169 -41.52 16.60 8.46
CA LEU A 169 -41.32 17.86 9.17
C LEU A 169 -41.41 19.09 8.25
N TRP A 170 -40.99 18.95 6.99
CA TRP A 170 -40.96 20.03 6.00
C TRP A 170 -41.59 19.62 4.66
N PRO A 171 -42.92 19.43 4.60
CA PRO A 171 -43.61 18.93 3.39
C PRO A 171 -43.51 19.88 2.19
N ASN A 172 -43.30 21.18 2.43
CA ASN A 172 -43.20 22.22 1.40
C ASN A 172 -41.77 22.40 0.84
N ARG A 173 -40.85 21.49 1.16
CA ARG A 173 -39.46 21.57 0.68
C ARG A 173 -39.42 21.35 -0.84
N THR A 174 -38.62 22.16 -1.52
CA THR A 174 -38.40 22.04 -2.96
C THR A 174 -37.81 20.66 -3.29
N THR A 175 -38.52 19.89 -4.11
CA THR A 175 -38.04 18.59 -4.59
C THR A 175 -36.97 18.79 -5.66
N PRO A 176 -35.91 17.96 -5.68
CA PRO A 176 -34.87 18.10 -6.69
C PRO A 176 -35.44 17.72 -8.06
N THR A 177 -35.03 18.48 -9.08
CA THR A 177 -35.41 18.19 -10.48
C THR A 177 -34.62 16.99 -11.00
N ILE A 178 -35.12 16.33 -12.05
CA ILE A 178 -34.41 15.21 -12.70
C ILE A 178 -33.00 15.62 -13.18
N ASN A 179 -32.87 16.86 -13.64
CA ASN A 179 -31.61 17.47 -14.05
C ASN A 179 -30.64 17.64 -12.87
N GLN A 180 -31.14 18.09 -11.73
CA GLN A 180 -30.33 18.21 -10.51
C GLN A 180 -29.83 16.83 -10.03
N VAL A 181 -30.66 15.80 -10.09
CA VAL A 181 -30.24 14.41 -9.81
C VAL A 181 -29.16 13.96 -10.80
N THR A 182 -29.32 14.28 -12.09
CA THR A 182 -28.33 13.94 -13.13
C THR A 182 -26.98 14.61 -12.86
N ILE A 183 -26.98 15.90 -12.51
CA ILE A 183 -25.76 16.64 -12.15
C ILE A 183 -25.13 16.08 -10.86
N ALA A 184 -25.93 15.73 -9.85
CA ALA A 184 -25.43 15.12 -8.62
C ALA A 184 -24.70 13.80 -8.91
N LYS A 185 -25.29 12.92 -9.73
CA LYS A 185 -24.67 11.67 -10.18
C LYS A 185 -23.35 11.91 -10.91
N LEU A 186 -23.30 12.87 -11.83
CA LEU A 186 -22.07 13.24 -12.54
C LEU A 186 -20.99 13.78 -11.59
N ALA A 187 -21.38 14.55 -10.57
CA ALA A 187 -20.44 15.06 -9.58
C ALA A 187 -19.81 13.92 -8.75
N GLY A 188 -20.62 12.97 -8.27
CA GLY A 188 -20.12 11.77 -7.59
C GLY A 188 -19.24 10.91 -8.50
N LEU A 189 -19.65 10.71 -9.76
CA LEU A 189 -18.87 9.97 -10.75
C LEU A 189 -17.55 10.68 -11.11
N LEU A 190 -17.53 12.01 -11.18
CA LEU A 190 -16.31 12.78 -11.43
C LEU A 190 -15.31 12.60 -10.29
N ALA A 191 -15.76 12.68 -9.03
CA ALA A 191 -14.91 12.42 -7.88
C ALA A 191 -14.33 11.00 -7.90
N TYR A 192 -15.16 10.00 -8.20
CA TYR A 192 -14.72 8.60 -8.35
C TYR A 192 -13.74 8.43 -9.51
N TYR A 193 -13.98 9.10 -10.65
CA TYR A 193 -13.10 9.07 -11.81
C TYR A 193 -11.72 9.66 -11.52
N CYS A 194 -11.63 10.77 -10.78
CA CYS A 194 -10.34 11.35 -10.39
C CYS A 194 -9.49 10.35 -9.62
N VAL A 195 -10.13 9.62 -8.72
CA VAL A 195 -9.51 8.57 -7.92
C VAL A 195 -9.07 7.38 -8.79
N CYS A 196 -9.88 6.96 -9.77
CA CYS A 196 -9.51 5.92 -10.73
C CYS A 196 -8.30 6.31 -11.59
N VAL A 197 -8.27 7.54 -12.11
CA VAL A 197 -7.16 8.05 -12.93
C VAL A 197 -5.88 8.16 -12.10
N TYR A 198 -5.98 8.62 -10.85
CA TYR A 198 -4.86 8.61 -9.93
C TYR A 198 -4.32 7.20 -9.71
N SER A 199 -5.20 6.24 -9.40
CA SER A 199 -4.85 4.84 -9.18
C SER A 199 -4.14 4.26 -10.40
N VAL A 200 -4.67 4.45 -11.62
CA VAL A 200 -3.99 4.02 -12.86
C VAL A 200 -2.61 4.66 -13.00
N SER A 201 -2.52 5.98 -12.86
CA SER A 201 -1.26 6.71 -13.05
C SER A 201 -0.18 6.25 -12.07
N TRP A 202 -0.57 5.86 -10.87
CA TRP A 202 0.33 5.28 -9.88
C TRP A 202 0.68 3.82 -10.21
N HIS A 203 -0.31 2.99 -10.55
CA HIS A 203 -0.11 1.57 -10.86
C HIS A 203 0.69 1.33 -12.14
N THR A 204 0.72 2.27 -13.09
CA THR A 204 1.63 2.19 -14.25
C THR A 204 3.11 2.34 -13.87
N GLN A 205 3.41 2.62 -12.61
CA GLN A 205 4.77 2.75 -12.07
C GLN A 205 5.11 1.62 -11.08
N ASP A 206 4.23 0.62 -10.93
CA ASP A 206 4.42 -0.52 -10.04
C ASP A 206 4.49 -1.83 -10.84
N ASP A 207 5.58 -2.57 -10.67
CA ASP A 207 5.86 -3.79 -11.45
C ASP A 207 4.83 -4.90 -11.20
N ALA A 208 4.22 -4.97 -10.01
CA ALA A 208 3.19 -5.95 -9.72
C ALA A 208 1.93 -5.74 -10.57
N TRP A 209 1.61 -4.48 -10.85
CA TRP A 209 0.49 -4.11 -11.71
C TRP A 209 0.83 -4.26 -13.18
N LEU A 210 2.02 -3.82 -13.62
CA LEU A 210 2.46 -3.93 -15.01
C LEU A 210 2.61 -5.38 -15.47
N SER A 211 3.06 -6.27 -14.58
CA SER A 211 3.16 -7.71 -14.86
C SER A 211 1.80 -8.41 -15.02
N GLY A 212 0.71 -7.79 -14.57
CA GLY A 212 -0.65 -8.33 -14.63
C GLY A 212 -0.93 -9.40 -13.57
N TYR A 213 -0.05 -9.57 -12.59
CA TYR A 213 -0.12 -10.67 -11.62
C TYR A 213 -0.70 -10.29 -10.26
N VAL A 214 -0.89 -8.99 -9.97
CA VAL A 214 -1.36 -8.53 -8.65
C VAL A 214 -2.67 -9.19 -8.20
N ILE A 215 -3.66 -9.40 -9.09
CA ILE A 215 -4.89 -10.12 -8.73
C ILE A 215 -4.59 -11.58 -8.39
N GLY A 216 -3.70 -12.21 -9.14
CA GLY A 216 -3.23 -13.56 -8.85
C GLY A 216 -2.63 -13.64 -7.44
N TRP A 217 -1.77 -12.70 -7.07
CA TRP A 217 -1.20 -12.62 -5.72
C TRP A 217 -2.25 -12.34 -4.64
N VAL A 218 -3.10 -11.34 -4.83
CA VAL A 218 -4.15 -10.99 -3.86
C VAL A 218 -5.06 -12.19 -3.59
N LEU A 219 -5.46 -12.92 -4.63
CA LEU A 219 -6.35 -14.08 -4.49
C LEU A 219 -5.67 -15.27 -3.79
N LEU A 220 -4.38 -15.52 -4.01
CA LEU A 220 -3.62 -16.58 -3.32
C LEU A 220 -3.37 -16.27 -1.83
N SER A 221 -3.61 -15.03 -1.40
CA SER A 221 -3.18 -14.55 -0.09
C SER A 221 -4.17 -14.95 0.98
N PRO A 222 -3.78 -15.75 1.99
CA PRO A 222 -4.66 -16.03 3.11
C PRO A 222 -4.92 -14.77 3.94
N ALA A 223 -4.03 -13.78 3.92
CA ALA A 223 -4.21 -12.51 4.61
C ALA A 223 -5.15 -11.57 3.85
N ALA A 224 -5.03 -11.50 2.52
CA ALA A 224 -5.84 -10.63 1.67
C ALA A 224 -7.10 -11.31 1.12
N ASN A 225 -7.24 -12.63 1.26
CA ASN A 225 -8.39 -13.42 0.81
C ASN A 225 -8.55 -14.69 1.68
N PRO A 226 -8.80 -14.55 2.99
CA PRO A 226 -8.83 -15.69 3.91
C PRO A 226 -9.89 -16.73 3.54
N LYS A 227 -11.00 -16.31 2.93
CA LYS A 227 -12.13 -17.18 2.61
C LYS A 227 -11.91 -18.02 1.36
N TYR A 228 -11.24 -17.48 0.34
CA TYR A 228 -11.11 -18.15 -0.96
C TYR A 228 -9.66 -18.41 -1.40
N SER A 229 -8.67 -18.12 -0.56
CA SER A 229 -7.26 -18.38 -0.90
C SER A 229 -6.99 -19.86 -1.18
N GLU A 230 -7.56 -20.79 -0.41
CA GLU A 230 -7.41 -22.24 -0.68
C GLU A 230 -7.98 -22.62 -2.05
N LEU A 231 -9.13 -22.06 -2.42
CA LEU A 231 -9.72 -22.28 -3.74
C LEU A 231 -8.83 -21.70 -4.84
N ALA A 232 -8.27 -20.51 -4.63
CA ALA A 232 -7.35 -19.88 -5.57
C ALA A 232 -6.07 -20.71 -5.76
N TRP A 233 -5.49 -21.25 -4.66
CA TRP A 233 -4.36 -22.17 -4.70
C TRP A 233 -4.70 -23.45 -5.46
N TRP A 234 -5.87 -24.05 -5.19
CA TRP A 234 -6.33 -25.22 -5.92
C TRP A 234 -6.48 -24.96 -7.43
N ILE A 235 -7.05 -23.83 -7.84
CA ILE A 235 -7.16 -23.45 -9.26
C ILE A 235 -5.76 -23.24 -9.86
N HIS A 236 -4.86 -22.57 -9.14
CA HIS A 236 -3.49 -22.33 -9.57
C HIS A 236 -2.73 -23.63 -9.77
N GLU A 237 -2.81 -24.58 -8.83
CA GLU A 237 -2.16 -25.89 -8.93
C GLU A 237 -2.77 -26.76 -10.04
N LEU A 238 -4.09 -26.71 -10.24
CA LEU A 238 -4.78 -27.47 -11.28
C LEU A 238 -4.48 -26.95 -12.69
N SER A 239 -4.46 -25.63 -12.87
CA SER A 239 -4.16 -24.99 -14.16
C SER A 239 -3.51 -23.62 -13.96
N PRO A 240 -2.17 -23.57 -13.81
CA PRO A 240 -1.44 -22.31 -13.69
C PRO A 240 -1.70 -21.39 -14.88
N TRP A 241 -1.81 -21.96 -16.09
CA TRP A 241 -2.11 -21.21 -17.31
C TRP A 241 -3.43 -20.45 -17.24
N LEU A 242 -4.52 -21.11 -16.83
CA LEU A 242 -5.83 -20.45 -16.73
C LEU A 242 -5.82 -19.37 -15.65
N TYR A 243 -5.23 -19.67 -14.50
CA TYR A 243 -5.14 -18.75 -13.37
C TYR A 243 -4.40 -17.47 -13.72
N VAL A 244 -3.20 -17.60 -14.30
CA VAL A 244 -2.34 -16.47 -14.65
C VAL A 244 -2.98 -15.62 -15.76
N ASN A 245 -3.56 -16.23 -16.79
CA ASN A 245 -4.21 -15.47 -17.86
C ASN A 245 -5.50 -14.78 -17.38
N PHE A 246 -6.25 -15.39 -16.47
CA PHE A 246 -7.35 -14.72 -15.80
C PHE A 246 -6.88 -13.46 -15.04
N ALA A 247 -5.77 -13.55 -14.30
CA ALA A 247 -5.20 -12.41 -13.58
C ALA A 247 -4.79 -11.28 -14.56
N ARG A 248 -4.06 -11.61 -15.63
CA ARG A 248 -3.63 -10.65 -16.66
C ARG A 248 -4.81 -9.94 -17.34
N ILE A 249 -5.82 -10.71 -17.77
CA ILE A 249 -7.03 -10.16 -18.41
C ILE A 249 -7.80 -9.27 -17.42
N SER A 250 -7.93 -9.70 -16.16
CA SER A 250 -8.58 -8.92 -15.12
C SER A 250 -7.89 -7.58 -14.90
N ILE A 251 -6.55 -7.55 -14.88
CA ILE A 251 -5.78 -6.31 -14.71
C ILE A 251 -5.85 -5.41 -15.94
N ALA A 252 -5.68 -5.96 -17.14
CA ALA A 252 -5.83 -5.19 -18.38
C ALA A 252 -7.24 -4.57 -18.48
N GLY A 253 -8.27 -5.35 -18.16
CA GLY A 253 -9.64 -4.86 -18.11
C GLY A 253 -9.85 -3.80 -17.03
N MET A 254 -9.21 -3.93 -15.86
CA MET A 254 -9.26 -2.92 -14.80
C MET A 254 -8.64 -1.59 -15.22
N PHE A 255 -7.46 -1.61 -15.85
CA PHE A 255 -6.81 -0.41 -16.39
C PHE A 255 -7.67 0.29 -17.45
N ALA A 256 -8.22 -0.49 -18.38
CA ALA A 256 -9.16 0.02 -19.38
C ALA A 256 -10.41 0.61 -18.72
N TRP A 257 -10.94 -0.05 -17.70
CA TRP A 257 -12.13 0.41 -16.99
C TRP A 257 -11.89 1.71 -16.22
N TYR A 258 -10.80 1.82 -15.45
CA TYR A 258 -10.46 3.03 -14.71
C TYR A 258 -10.30 4.26 -15.62
N THR A 259 -9.71 4.09 -16.80
CA THR A 259 -9.55 5.18 -17.79
C THR A 259 -10.87 5.51 -18.50
N LEU A 260 -11.78 4.53 -18.65
CA LEU A 260 -13.03 4.69 -19.37
C LEU A 260 -14.26 4.97 -18.49
N VAL A 261 -14.19 4.84 -17.16
CA VAL A 261 -15.38 4.88 -16.28
C VAL A 261 -16.24 6.14 -16.46
N LEU A 262 -15.62 7.30 -16.75
CA LEU A 262 -16.34 8.52 -17.13
C LEU A 262 -16.46 8.72 -18.66
N PRO A 263 -15.37 8.80 -19.44
CA PRO A 263 -15.49 9.11 -20.88
C PRO A 263 -16.18 8.00 -21.68
N GLY A 264 -16.03 6.74 -21.28
CA GLY A 264 -16.63 5.57 -21.91
C GLY A 264 -18.16 5.58 -21.89
N LEU A 265 -18.79 6.31 -20.98
CA LEU A 265 -20.24 6.51 -20.97
C LEU A 265 -20.74 7.32 -22.18
N PHE A 266 -19.88 8.15 -22.77
CA PHE A 266 -20.21 9.08 -23.87
C PHE A 266 -19.79 8.57 -25.26
N PHE A 267 -18.85 7.62 -25.35
CA PHE A 267 -18.29 7.14 -26.62
C PHE A 267 -19.22 6.22 -27.42
N GLY A 268 -20.01 5.37 -26.77
CA GLY A 268 -20.91 4.45 -27.45
C GLY A 268 -21.58 3.45 -26.52
N TRP A 269 -22.40 2.56 -27.08
CA TRP A 269 -23.12 1.56 -26.29
C TRP A 269 -22.20 0.44 -25.80
N VAL A 270 -21.21 0.02 -26.61
CA VAL A 270 -20.23 -1.02 -26.24
C VAL A 270 -19.39 -0.57 -25.03
N THR A 271 -18.75 0.59 -25.13
CA THR A 271 -17.93 1.15 -24.04
C THR A 271 -18.76 1.40 -22.79
N ARG A 272 -20.01 1.83 -22.94
CA ARG A 272 -20.93 2.01 -21.81
C ARG A 272 -21.24 0.70 -21.11
N TYR A 273 -21.60 -0.36 -21.84
CA TYR A 273 -21.88 -1.64 -21.22
C TYR A 273 -20.64 -2.23 -20.56
N PHE A 274 -19.48 -2.07 -21.19
CA PHE A 274 -18.21 -2.41 -20.55
C PHE A 274 -18.04 -1.67 -19.23
N VAL A 275 -18.17 -0.34 -19.21
CA VAL A 275 -18.08 0.46 -17.97
C VAL A 275 -19.06 -0.07 -16.92
N ILE A 276 -20.34 -0.23 -17.27
CA ILE A 276 -21.41 -0.63 -16.32
C ILE A 276 -21.19 -2.04 -15.77
N PHE A 277 -20.98 -3.03 -16.64
CA PHE A 277 -20.91 -4.44 -16.22
C PHE A 277 -19.56 -4.82 -15.64
N TRP A 278 -18.45 -4.28 -16.16
CA TRP A 278 -17.14 -4.51 -15.57
C TRP A 278 -17.05 -3.90 -14.18
N GLY A 279 -17.53 -2.65 -14.01
CA GLY A 279 -17.59 -2.01 -12.69
C GLY A 279 -18.47 -2.78 -11.70
N LEU A 280 -19.63 -3.28 -12.15
CA LEU A 280 -20.48 -4.13 -11.31
C LEU A 280 -19.78 -5.42 -10.89
N ALA A 281 -19.13 -6.12 -11.83
CA ALA A 281 -18.39 -7.35 -11.54
C ALA A 281 -17.27 -7.09 -10.53
N PHE A 282 -16.50 -6.02 -10.72
CA PHE A 282 -15.46 -5.61 -9.78
C PHE A 282 -16.03 -5.32 -8.38
N PHE A 283 -17.11 -4.56 -8.27
CA PHE A 283 -17.70 -4.23 -6.96
C PHE A 283 -18.30 -5.44 -6.25
N LEU A 284 -18.84 -6.42 -6.99
CA LEU A 284 -19.28 -7.69 -6.43
C LEU A 284 -18.09 -8.50 -5.89
N ILE A 285 -16.98 -8.57 -6.64
CA ILE A 285 -15.74 -9.22 -6.19
C ILE A 285 -15.17 -8.49 -4.96
N SER A 286 -15.09 -7.15 -4.99
CA SER A 286 -14.67 -6.28 -3.89
C SER A 286 -15.51 -6.48 -2.62
N THR A 287 -16.80 -6.75 -2.76
CA THR A 287 -17.73 -6.95 -1.63
C THR A 287 -17.68 -8.36 -1.05
N PHE A 288 -17.66 -9.39 -1.92
CA PHE A 288 -17.92 -10.77 -1.50
C PHE A 288 -16.71 -11.69 -1.55
N VAL A 289 -15.66 -11.30 -2.26
CA VAL A 289 -14.43 -12.09 -2.44
C VAL A 289 -13.27 -11.44 -1.69
N LEU A 290 -13.07 -10.15 -1.89
CA LEU A 290 -11.99 -9.41 -1.23
C LEU A 290 -12.47 -8.88 0.13
N PRO A 291 -11.71 -9.04 1.22
CA PRO A 291 -12.02 -8.53 2.55
C PRO A 291 -11.68 -7.03 2.66
N LEU A 292 -12.19 -6.21 1.75
CA LEU A 292 -11.92 -4.76 1.68
C LEU A 292 -12.80 -3.94 2.65
N SER A 293 -13.18 -4.54 3.78
CA SER A 293 -14.05 -3.93 4.79
C SER A 293 -15.36 -3.44 4.15
N TYR A 294 -15.72 -2.17 4.36
CA TYR A 294 -16.96 -1.57 3.86
C TYR A 294 -16.87 -1.00 2.44
N LEU A 295 -15.72 -1.11 1.76
CA LEU A 295 -15.51 -0.52 0.44
C LEU A 295 -16.55 -1.00 -0.58
N GLY A 296 -16.63 -2.31 -0.79
CA GLY A 296 -17.53 -2.89 -1.80
C GLY A 296 -18.99 -2.52 -1.57
N TRP A 297 -19.43 -2.40 -0.31
CA TRP A 297 -20.79 -1.97 0.02
C TRP A 297 -21.09 -0.55 -0.43
N TYR A 298 -20.16 0.40 -0.20
CA TYR A 298 -20.34 1.78 -0.67
C TYR A 298 -20.20 1.89 -2.19
N GLU A 299 -19.34 1.10 -2.82
CA GLU A 299 -19.22 1.03 -4.28
C GLU A 299 -20.50 0.51 -4.94
N LEU A 300 -21.10 -0.56 -4.40
CA LEU A 300 -22.41 -1.07 -4.85
C LEU A 300 -23.51 -0.01 -4.68
N CYS A 301 -23.50 0.74 -3.57
CA CYS A 301 -24.44 1.85 -3.35
C CYS A 301 -24.26 2.96 -4.40
N LEU A 302 -23.01 3.39 -4.65
CA LEU A 302 -22.70 4.37 -5.69
C LEU A 302 -23.17 3.87 -7.07
N TRP A 303 -22.86 2.62 -7.41
CA TRP A 303 -23.22 2.03 -8.69
C TRP A 303 -24.73 1.90 -8.85
N ALA A 304 -25.44 1.53 -7.79
CA ALA A 304 -26.89 1.48 -7.79
C ALA A 304 -27.50 2.87 -8.04
N LEU A 305 -26.99 3.92 -7.40
CA LEU A 305 -27.43 5.30 -7.67
C LEU A 305 -27.24 5.68 -9.13
N LEU A 306 -26.06 5.38 -9.69
CA LEU A 306 -25.70 5.74 -11.06
C LEU A 306 -26.52 4.97 -12.09
N PHE A 307 -26.61 3.64 -11.97
CA PHE A 307 -27.02 2.77 -13.09
C PHE A 307 -28.19 1.82 -12.82
N LEU A 308 -28.69 1.68 -11.58
CA LEU A 308 -29.81 0.77 -11.31
C LEU A 308 -31.06 1.20 -12.11
N PRO A 309 -31.53 0.37 -13.07
CA PRO A 309 -32.67 0.71 -13.89
C PRO A 309 -33.97 0.54 -13.10
N SER A 310 -35.01 1.27 -13.49
CA SER A 310 -36.36 0.95 -13.04
C SER A 310 -36.86 -0.33 -13.72
N LEU A 311 -37.42 -1.28 -12.97
CA LEU A 311 -38.01 -2.53 -13.48
C LEU A 311 -39.02 -2.29 -14.62
N GLY A 312 -39.73 -1.15 -14.61
CA GLY A 312 -40.67 -0.77 -15.67
C GLY A 312 -40.05 -0.04 -16.88
N SER A 313 -38.81 0.46 -16.76
CA SER A 313 -38.13 1.26 -17.80
C SER A 313 -37.67 0.43 -19.00
N LEU A 314 -37.46 -0.88 -18.81
CA LEU A 314 -37.09 -1.79 -19.90
C LEU A 314 -38.13 -1.84 -21.04
N LYS A 315 -39.36 -1.36 -20.81
CA LYS A 315 -40.47 -1.46 -21.76
C LYS A 315 -40.89 -0.14 -22.42
N LYS A 316 -40.46 1.04 -21.97
CA LYS A 316 -40.85 2.34 -22.56
C LYS A 316 -39.72 3.37 -22.50
N LYS A 317 -39.30 3.85 -23.68
CA LYS A 317 -38.42 5.02 -23.81
C LYS A 317 -39.22 6.27 -23.44
N ALA A 318 -39.13 6.72 -22.19
CA ALA A 318 -39.80 7.92 -21.75
C ALA A 318 -39.13 9.15 -22.38
N ASN A 319 -39.72 9.71 -23.44
CA ASN A 319 -39.37 11.03 -23.95
C ASN A 319 -39.98 12.09 -23.02
N SER A 320 -39.47 12.21 -21.80
CA SER A 320 -39.83 13.35 -20.95
C SER A 320 -39.17 14.61 -21.51
N PRO A 321 -39.92 15.72 -21.67
CA PRO A 321 -39.33 16.98 -22.13
C PRO A 321 -38.23 17.42 -21.15
N ILE A 322 -37.11 17.89 -21.71
CA ILE A 322 -35.98 18.42 -20.92
C ILE A 322 -36.48 19.66 -20.20
N GLN A 323 -36.63 19.56 -18.88
CA GLN A 323 -36.90 20.73 -18.03
C GLN A 323 -35.60 21.54 -17.86
N PRO A 324 -35.63 22.86 -17.64
CA PRO A 324 -34.43 23.62 -17.30
C PRO A 324 -33.87 23.17 -15.95
N SER A 325 -32.54 23.14 -15.79
CA SER A 325 -31.93 22.78 -14.51
C SER A 325 -32.17 23.86 -13.45
N LYS A 326 -32.95 23.53 -12.41
CA LYS A 326 -33.10 24.38 -11.23
C LYS A 326 -32.12 23.92 -10.15
N ILE A 327 -30.86 24.30 -10.29
CA ILE A 327 -29.83 24.07 -9.26
C ILE A 327 -29.89 25.21 -8.25
N ASP A 328 -30.03 24.87 -6.96
CA ASP A 328 -30.04 25.85 -5.88
C ASP A 328 -28.64 26.39 -5.58
N ARG A 329 -28.56 27.59 -4.99
CA ARG A 329 -27.28 28.29 -4.73
C ARG A 329 -26.29 27.44 -3.95
N PHE A 330 -26.77 26.65 -2.99
CA PHE A 330 -25.91 25.79 -2.18
C PHE A 330 -25.29 24.68 -3.03
N SER A 331 -26.09 23.96 -3.83
CA SER A 331 -25.61 22.92 -4.75
C SER A 331 -24.62 23.50 -5.77
N SER A 332 -24.93 24.66 -6.35
CA SER A 332 -24.03 25.34 -7.29
C SER A 332 -22.69 25.72 -6.64
N GLY A 333 -22.71 26.23 -5.40
CA GLY A 333 -21.48 26.52 -4.65
C GLY A 333 -20.63 25.27 -4.45
N LEU A 334 -21.27 24.16 -4.06
CA LEU A 334 -20.57 22.89 -3.83
C LEU A 334 -19.97 22.31 -5.12
N LEU A 335 -20.67 22.43 -6.24
CA LEU A 335 -20.15 22.04 -7.56
C LEU A 335 -18.92 22.85 -7.96
N VAL A 336 -18.92 24.16 -7.71
CA VAL A 336 -17.74 25.01 -7.97
C VAL A 336 -16.57 24.58 -7.07
N THR A 337 -16.82 24.33 -5.78
CA THR A 337 -15.80 23.80 -4.86
C THR A 337 -15.23 22.47 -5.35
N LEU A 338 -16.08 21.55 -5.79
CA LEU A 338 -15.66 20.27 -6.36
C LEU A 338 -14.74 20.47 -7.56
N VAL A 339 -15.14 21.30 -8.54
CA VAL A 339 -14.34 21.55 -9.74
C VAL A 339 -12.97 22.14 -9.39
N LEU A 340 -12.92 23.09 -8.46
CA LEU A 340 -11.66 23.68 -8.00
C LEU A 340 -10.75 22.64 -7.33
N LEU A 341 -11.28 21.85 -6.39
CA LEU A 341 -10.50 20.84 -5.68
C LEU A 341 -10.12 19.64 -6.57
N VAL A 342 -10.93 19.31 -7.57
CA VAL A 342 -10.57 18.37 -8.65
C VAL A 342 -9.37 18.91 -9.43
N ALA A 343 -9.39 20.19 -9.84
CA ALA A 343 -8.27 20.78 -10.56
C ALA A 343 -6.97 20.79 -9.71
N VAL A 344 -7.10 21.10 -8.42
CA VAL A 344 -5.98 20.99 -7.45
C VAL A 344 -5.45 19.56 -7.39
N PHE A 345 -6.32 18.56 -7.28
CA PHE A 345 -5.92 17.16 -7.23
C PHE A 345 -5.25 16.70 -8.54
N VAL A 346 -5.81 17.10 -9.69
CA VAL A 346 -5.26 16.81 -11.02
C VAL A 346 -3.84 17.36 -11.16
N GLY A 347 -3.60 18.59 -10.69
CA GLY A 347 -2.27 19.21 -10.69
C GLY A 347 -1.25 18.53 -9.76
N ARG A 348 -1.71 17.61 -8.89
CA ARG A 348 -0.87 16.79 -8.00
C ARG A 348 -0.78 15.32 -8.44
N MET A 349 -1.32 14.97 -9.61
CA MET A 349 -1.23 13.59 -10.11
C MET A 349 0.21 13.21 -10.48
N PRO A 350 0.61 11.94 -10.27
CA PRO A 350 1.95 11.43 -10.56
C PRO A 350 2.16 11.21 -12.06
N ILE A 351 1.98 12.26 -12.86
CA ILE A 351 2.19 12.23 -14.30
C ILE A 351 3.70 12.49 -14.52
N LEU A 352 4.45 11.46 -14.93
CA LEU A 352 5.91 11.49 -15.18
C LEU A 352 6.82 11.56 -13.95
N THR A 353 6.29 11.58 -12.72
CA THR A 353 7.09 11.61 -11.50
C THR A 353 6.41 10.85 -10.37
N LEU A 354 7.20 10.12 -9.57
CA LEU A 354 6.78 9.48 -8.33
C LEU A 354 6.56 10.48 -7.19
N GLU A 355 7.08 11.70 -7.35
CA GLU A 355 7.06 12.74 -6.32
C GLU A 355 6.38 14.02 -6.85
N PRO A 356 5.12 13.97 -7.32
CA PRO A 356 4.43 15.12 -7.89
C PRO A 356 4.30 16.27 -6.90
N ASP A 357 4.21 15.95 -5.61
CA ASP A 357 4.12 16.91 -4.52
C ASP A 357 5.42 17.65 -4.21
N GLN A 358 6.57 17.19 -4.72
CA GLN A 358 7.86 17.85 -4.50
C GLN A 358 8.20 18.85 -5.61
N ARG A 359 7.47 18.83 -6.73
CA ARG A 359 7.76 19.64 -7.91
C ARG A 359 6.61 20.61 -8.22
N PRO A 360 6.88 21.80 -8.78
CA PRO A 360 5.82 22.66 -9.28
C PRO A 360 5.02 21.98 -10.42
N PRO A 361 3.69 22.16 -10.51
CA PRO A 361 2.84 22.94 -9.60
C PRO A 361 2.41 22.18 -8.33
N GLY A 362 2.66 20.88 -8.24
CA GLY A 362 2.17 20.01 -7.17
C GLY A 362 2.62 20.43 -5.77
N SER A 363 3.85 20.91 -5.58
CA SER A 363 4.34 21.41 -4.29
C SER A 363 3.57 22.64 -3.80
N TRP A 364 3.28 23.60 -4.68
CA TRP A 364 2.46 24.77 -4.38
C TRP A 364 1.01 24.39 -4.08
N LEU A 365 0.45 23.46 -4.85
CA LEU A 365 -0.91 22.94 -4.63
C LEU A 365 -1.02 22.23 -3.28
N LYS A 366 -0.03 21.40 -2.94
CA LYS A 366 0.05 20.75 -1.62
C LYS A 366 0.16 21.78 -0.50
N SER A 367 1.03 22.79 -0.61
CA SER A 367 1.17 23.79 0.45
C SER A 367 -0.07 24.65 0.64
N THR A 368 -0.79 24.94 -0.44
CA THR A 368 -1.95 25.85 -0.43
C THR A 368 -3.24 25.14 -0.04
N PHE A 369 -3.47 23.96 -0.59
CA PHE A 369 -4.74 23.23 -0.45
C PHE A 369 -4.63 21.99 0.43
N ALA A 370 -3.42 21.53 0.75
CA ALA A 370 -3.17 20.31 1.52
C ALA A 370 -4.04 19.14 1.00
N ALA A 371 -4.48 18.23 1.88
CA ALA A 371 -5.40 17.16 1.52
C ALA A 371 -6.88 17.57 1.48
N SER A 372 -7.23 18.87 1.34
CA SER A 372 -8.64 19.32 1.30
C SER A 372 -9.55 18.65 0.25
N PRO A 373 -9.07 18.16 -0.93
CA PRO A 373 -9.89 17.35 -1.83
C PRO A 373 -10.47 16.07 -1.19
N ALA A 374 -9.87 15.56 -0.10
CA ALA A 374 -10.37 14.42 0.66
C ALA A 374 -11.77 14.65 1.24
N ALA A 375 -12.21 15.91 1.41
CA ALA A 375 -13.58 16.24 1.80
C ALA A 375 -14.63 15.74 0.77
N PHE A 376 -14.24 15.51 -0.49
CA PHE A 376 -15.08 14.87 -1.51
C PHE A 376 -14.76 13.38 -1.71
N GLY A 377 -13.91 12.80 -0.86
CA GLY A 377 -13.35 11.47 -1.09
C GLY A 377 -12.28 11.44 -2.20
N ILE A 378 -11.77 12.58 -2.64
CA ILE A 378 -10.72 12.64 -3.68
C ILE A 378 -9.37 12.68 -2.97
N HIS A 379 -8.68 11.55 -2.92
CA HIS A 379 -7.36 11.46 -2.31
C HIS A 379 -6.49 10.42 -3.03
N LYS A 380 -5.20 10.40 -2.69
CA LYS A 380 -4.24 9.41 -3.14
C LYS A 380 -4.65 8.01 -2.68
N ILE A 381 -4.59 7.06 -3.61
CA ILE A 381 -4.72 5.63 -3.33
C ILE A 381 -3.41 4.95 -3.65
N ASN A 382 -2.90 4.19 -2.69
CA ASN A 382 -1.78 3.29 -2.91
C ASN A 382 -2.09 1.98 -2.19
N VAL A 383 -2.73 1.05 -2.90
CA VAL A 383 -3.11 -0.27 -2.37
C VAL A 383 -2.63 -1.36 -3.31
N PHE A 384 -2.32 -2.54 -2.77
CA PHE A 384 -1.86 -3.69 -3.54
C PHE A 384 -0.63 -3.39 -4.41
N ASN A 385 0.22 -2.45 -3.98
CA ASN A 385 1.55 -2.30 -4.56
C ASN A 385 2.45 -3.46 -4.11
N THR A 386 3.62 -3.58 -4.72
CA THR A 386 4.59 -4.63 -4.39
C THR A 386 4.91 -4.68 -2.88
N GLN A 387 4.94 -3.52 -2.21
CA GLN A 387 5.21 -3.44 -0.77
C GLN A 387 4.06 -4.00 0.06
N ASP A 388 2.80 -3.72 -0.29
CA ASP A 388 1.63 -4.26 0.42
C ASP A 388 1.57 -5.78 0.29
N LEU A 389 1.86 -6.30 -0.91
CA LEU A 389 1.84 -7.74 -1.20
C LEU A 389 2.92 -8.50 -0.43
N SER A 390 4.11 -7.88 -0.23
CA SER A 390 5.19 -8.51 0.52
C SER A 390 4.77 -8.88 1.96
N VAL A 391 3.92 -8.07 2.60
CA VAL A 391 3.46 -8.30 3.98
C VAL A 391 2.66 -9.61 4.09
N PHE A 392 1.92 -9.97 3.03
CA PHE A 392 1.03 -11.13 3.04
C PHE A 392 1.74 -12.48 3.01
N THR A 393 3.05 -12.47 2.74
CA THR A 393 3.85 -13.69 2.63
C THR A 393 4.37 -14.20 3.96
N PHE A 394 4.32 -13.36 5.00
CA PHE A 394 4.83 -13.70 6.32
C PHE A 394 3.69 -14.13 7.27
N GLN A 395 3.93 -15.24 7.96
CA GLN A 395 3.15 -15.64 9.11
C GLN A 395 3.97 -15.54 10.38
N TRP A 396 3.28 -15.52 11.51
CA TRP A 396 3.90 -15.37 12.81
C TRP A 396 3.27 -16.34 13.80
N LYS A 397 4.11 -17.06 14.56
CA LYS A 397 3.70 -17.94 15.65
C LYS A 397 4.53 -17.65 16.90
N ASN A 398 3.87 -17.71 18.06
CA ASN A 398 4.49 -17.54 19.37
C ASN A 398 4.40 -18.85 20.15
N TYR A 399 5.48 -19.17 20.86
CA TYR A 399 5.67 -20.38 21.61
C TYR A 399 6.16 -20.07 23.03
N ILE A 400 5.86 -20.95 23.98
CA ILE A 400 6.41 -20.88 25.33
C ILE A 400 7.89 -21.27 25.26
N ALA A 401 8.78 -20.43 25.79
CA ALA A 401 10.18 -20.79 25.93
C ALA A 401 10.33 -21.82 27.07
N VAL A 402 10.91 -22.99 26.76
CA VAL A 402 11.33 -23.96 27.77
C VAL A 402 12.75 -23.62 28.20
N HIS A 403 13.07 -23.75 29.48
CA HIS A 403 14.40 -23.43 29.99
C HIS A 403 15.47 -24.26 29.28
N GLY A 404 16.51 -23.59 28.74
CA GLY A 404 17.64 -24.25 28.06
C GLY A 404 17.43 -24.59 26.59
N VAL A 405 16.37 -24.07 25.95
CA VAL A 405 16.23 -24.17 24.48
C VAL A 405 17.29 -23.29 23.82
N ASP A 406 18.12 -23.89 22.98
CA ASP A 406 19.03 -23.22 22.07
C ASP A 406 18.46 -23.31 20.65
N LEU A 407 18.11 -22.17 20.06
CA LEU A 407 17.54 -22.13 18.70
C LEU A 407 18.58 -22.45 17.61
N SER A 408 19.87 -22.47 17.96
CA SER A 408 20.98 -22.75 17.03
C SER A 408 21.42 -24.22 17.01
N ASP A 409 20.81 -25.09 17.83
CA ASP A 409 21.06 -26.53 17.76
C ASP A 409 20.50 -27.10 16.44
N GLU A 410 21.32 -27.78 15.65
CA GLU A 410 20.92 -28.42 14.39
C GLU A 410 19.76 -29.42 14.56
N ASN A 411 19.62 -30.02 15.75
CA ASN A 411 18.55 -30.97 16.06
C ASN A 411 17.27 -30.27 16.57
N PHE A 412 17.30 -28.95 16.77
CA PHE A 412 16.16 -28.21 17.27
C PHE A 412 15.06 -28.11 16.20
N SER A 413 13.83 -28.49 16.58
CA SER A 413 12.65 -28.26 15.75
C SER A 413 11.66 -27.32 16.43
N LEU A 414 11.18 -26.33 15.68
CA LEU A 414 10.05 -25.50 16.10
C LEU A 414 8.77 -26.32 16.36
N ALA A 415 8.68 -27.53 15.80
CA ALA A 415 7.55 -28.43 16.03
C ALA A 415 7.51 -29.00 17.47
N ASP A 416 8.65 -29.03 18.16
CA ASP A 416 8.76 -29.53 19.53
C ASP A 416 8.33 -28.49 20.57
N LEU A 417 8.19 -27.23 20.16
CA LEU A 417 7.76 -26.15 21.02
C LEU A 417 6.25 -26.16 21.25
N ARG A 418 5.84 -25.84 22.48
CA ARG A 418 4.43 -25.66 22.82
C ARG A 418 3.94 -24.28 22.37
N PRO A 419 2.89 -24.19 21.53
CA PRO A 419 2.34 -22.90 21.13
C PRO A 419 1.78 -22.15 22.33
N LEU A 420 1.79 -20.82 22.25
CA LEU A 420 1.20 -19.98 23.30
C LEU A 420 -0.31 -20.29 23.44
N PRO A 421 -0.84 -20.55 24.65
CA PRO A 421 -2.25 -20.89 24.83
C PRO A 421 -3.18 -19.81 24.30
N SER A 422 -4.31 -20.17 23.70
CA SER A 422 -5.29 -19.19 23.22
C SER A 422 -5.71 -18.22 24.34
N GLY A 423 -5.75 -16.93 24.04
CA GLY A 423 -6.09 -15.87 25.01
C GLY A 423 -4.90 -15.31 25.81
N THR A 424 -3.72 -15.93 25.76
CA THR A 424 -2.50 -15.35 26.37
C THR A 424 -1.86 -14.27 25.50
N PHE A 425 -2.17 -14.22 24.20
CA PHE A 425 -1.69 -13.18 23.29
C PHE A 425 -2.88 -12.33 22.80
N VAL A 426 -3.06 -11.17 23.41
CA VAL A 426 -4.14 -10.23 23.09
C VAL A 426 -3.52 -8.89 22.69
N MET A 427 -3.52 -8.60 21.39
CA MET A 427 -2.99 -7.32 20.88
C MET A 427 -4.00 -6.20 21.12
N THR A 428 -3.55 -5.13 21.77
CA THR A 428 -4.22 -3.82 21.70
C THR A 428 -4.10 -3.25 20.29
N ASP A 429 -4.93 -2.27 19.93
CA ASP A 429 -4.81 -1.62 18.62
C ASP A 429 -3.43 -0.97 18.44
N VAL A 430 -2.88 -0.35 19.49
CA VAL A 430 -1.51 0.21 19.49
C VAL A 430 -0.48 -0.87 19.17
N ALA A 431 -0.55 -2.04 19.79
CA ALA A 431 0.35 -3.16 19.51
C ALA A 431 0.17 -3.68 18.08
N ARG A 432 -1.07 -3.84 17.62
CA ARG A 432 -1.38 -4.30 16.26
C ARG A 432 -0.83 -3.33 15.20
N TYR A 433 -1.04 -2.03 15.37
CA TYR A 433 -0.51 -1.00 14.46
C TYR A 433 1.01 -0.91 14.52
N GLY A 434 1.59 -0.96 15.73
CA GLY A 434 3.04 -0.95 15.94
C GLY A 434 3.73 -2.12 15.23
N ILE A 435 3.29 -3.35 15.50
CA ILE A 435 3.82 -4.55 14.86
C ILE A 435 3.60 -4.50 13.34
N SER A 436 2.42 -4.10 12.86
CA SER A 436 2.13 -4.01 11.43
C SER A 436 3.02 -3.00 10.72
N ARG A 437 3.29 -1.85 11.34
CA ARG A 437 4.21 -0.82 10.82
C ARG A 437 5.62 -1.36 10.66
N HIS A 438 6.15 -2.02 11.68
CA HIS A 438 7.47 -2.64 11.62
C HIS A 438 7.52 -3.82 10.65
N SER A 439 6.44 -4.60 10.55
CA SER A 439 6.30 -5.70 9.59
C SER A 439 6.36 -5.20 8.14
N ARG A 440 5.70 -4.08 7.82
CA ARG A 440 5.78 -3.43 6.49
C ARG A 440 7.19 -2.98 6.13
N ARG A 441 7.98 -2.57 7.13
CA ARG A 441 9.38 -2.19 6.91
C ARG A 441 10.18 -3.42 6.48
N VAL A 442 10.12 -4.51 7.24
CA VAL A 442 10.90 -5.72 6.96
C VAL A 442 10.35 -6.53 5.80
N SER A 443 9.06 -6.46 5.50
CA SER A 443 8.50 -7.19 4.37
C SER A 443 9.08 -6.73 3.03
N ARG A 444 9.49 -5.46 2.93
CA ARG A 444 10.21 -4.92 1.75
C ARG A 444 11.57 -5.59 1.51
N THR A 445 12.14 -6.23 2.53
CA THR A 445 13.38 -7.00 2.40
C THR A 445 13.16 -8.44 1.92
N ASP A 446 11.90 -8.90 1.85
CA ASP A 446 11.48 -10.30 1.73
C ASP A 446 12.05 -11.27 2.79
N ILE A 447 12.88 -10.81 3.74
CA ILE A 447 13.41 -11.61 4.86
C ILE A 447 12.51 -11.48 6.10
N GLY A 448 11.66 -10.45 6.17
CA GLY A 448 10.57 -10.38 7.16
C GLY A 448 10.97 -10.30 8.64
N CYS A 449 12.25 -10.36 9.01
CA CYS A 449 12.74 -10.25 10.38
C CYS A 449 14.26 -10.08 10.47
N ASP A 450 14.71 -8.99 11.09
CA ASP A 450 16.09 -8.78 11.56
C ASP A 450 16.09 -8.51 13.07
N ARG A 451 17.27 -8.42 13.70
CA ARG A 451 17.40 -8.12 15.14
C ARG A 451 16.71 -6.80 15.50
N GLN A 452 16.96 -5.76 14.72
CA GLN A 452 16.36 -4.44 14.92
C GLN A 452 14.83 -4.49 14.89
N TYR A 453 14.24 -5.32 14.02
CA TYR A 453 12.82 -5.55 13.93
C TYR A 453 12.29 -6.18 15.21
N TRP A 454 12.90 -7.27 15.67
CA TRP A 454 12.49 -7.94 16.91
C TRP A 454 12.57 -7.00 18.10
N GLU A 455 13.66 -6.24 18.25
CA GLU A 455 13.83 -5.22 19.28
C GLU A 455 12.75 -4.13 19.18
N SER A 456 12.44 -3.67 17.97
CA SER A 456 11.44 -2.62 17.76
C SER A 456 10.01 -3.05 18.08
N ILE A 457 9.69 -4.34 17.91
CA ILE A 457 8.35 -4.86 18.20
C ILE A 457 8.20 -5.49 19.58
N LEU A 458 9.30 -5.77 20.26
CA LEU A 458 9.31 -6.39 21.58
C LEU A 458 8.46 -5.64 22.62
N PRO A 459 8.42 -4.30 22.66
CA PRO A 459 7.51 -3.59 23.56
C PRO A 459 6.03 -3.92 23.31
N PHE A 460 5.63 -4.07 22.04
CA PHE A 460 4.27 -4.42 21.65
C PHE A 460 3.96 -5.89 21.95
N ILE A 461 4.92 -6.79 21.75
CA ILE A 461 4.80 -8.20 22.14
C ILE A 461 4.61 -8.31 23.65
N LYS A 462 5.47 -7.65 24.45
CA LYS A 462 5.41 -7.65 25.91
C LYS A 462 4.06 -7.15 26.43
N GLN A 463 3.49 -6.12 25.81
CA GLN A 463 2.15 -5.62 26.14
C GLN A 463 1.04 -6.63 25.79
N SER A 464 1.24 -7.40 24.72
CA SER A 464 0.23 -8.33 24.20
C SER A 464 0.22 -9.67 24.92
N VAL A 465 1.33 -10.06 25.56
CA VAL A 465 1.40 -11.30 26.36
C VAL A 465 0.81 -11.06 27.75
N GLN A 466 -0.29 -11.73 28.04
CA GLN A 466 -1.03 -11.68 29.29
C GLN A 466 -0.91 -13.01 30.04
N ALA A 467 -0.79 -12.94 31.36
CA ALA A 467 -0.90 -14.13 32.22
C ALA A 467 -2.38 -14.50 32.37
N LEU A 468 -2.72 -15.78 32.15
CA LEU A 468 -4.06 -16.27 32.49
C LEU A 468 -4.25 -16.28 34.01
N PRO A 469 -5.47 -16.05 34.52
CA PRO A 469 -5.75 -16.12 35.97
C PRO A 469 -5.26 -17.44 36.58
N GLY A 470 -4.40 -17.35 37.60
CA GLY A 470 -3.83 -18.52 38.29
C GLY A 470 -2.61 -19.16 37.60
N GLN A 471 -2.17 -18.66 36.45
CA GLN A 471 -0.94 -19.12 35.79
C GLN A 471 0.25 -18.20 36.10
N PRO A 472 1.48 -18.74 36.16
CA PRO A 472 2.68 -17.91 36.31
C PRO A 472 2.84 -16.96 35.12
N ARG A 473 3.46 -15.81 35.39
CA ARG A 473 3.78 -14.82 34.34
C ARG A 473 4.74 -15.45 33.33
N ILE A 474 4.43 -15.31 32.05
CA ILE A 474 5.31 -15.71 30.96
C ILE A 474 6.40 -14.63 30.83
N ASN A 475 7.62 -14.97 31.23
CA ASN A 475 8.76 -14.04 31.18
C ASN A 475 9.57 -14.21 29.89
N GLU A 476 9.45 -15.35 29.22
CA GLU A 476 10.20 -15.65 28.00
C GLU A 476 9.29 -16.34 26.99
N ILE A 477 9.45 -15.97 25.72
CA ILE A 477 8.77 -16.63 24.60
C ILE A 477 9.76 -16.86 23.46
N ILE A 478 9.46 -17.85 22.64
CA ILE A 478 10.07 -18.00 21.33
C ILE A 478 9.07 -17.53 20.30
N SER A 479 9.49 -16.64 19.42
CA SER A 479 8.66 -16.02 18.41
C SER A 479 9.27 -16.30 17.04
N ALA A 480 8.56 -17.03 16.19
CA ALA A 480 9.06 -17.44 14.89
C ALA A 480 8.25 -16.83 13.74
N ARG A 481 8.97 -16.33 12.73
CA ARG A 481 8.40 -15.92 11.45
C ARG A 481 8.49 -17.06 10.46
N PHE A 482 7.43 -17.23 9.69
CA PHE A 482 7.37 -18.19 8.59
C PHE A 482 7.16 -17.42 7.29
N ILE A 483 7.79 -17.88 6.22
CA ILE A 483 7.51 -17.45 4.85
C ILE A 483 6.67 -18.52 4.17
N SER A 484 5.57 -18.10 3.53
CA SER A 484 4.81 -19.00 2.66
C SER A 484 5.44 -18.96 1.27
N THR A 485 5.59 -20.13 0.65
CA THR A 485 6.01 -20.20 -0.76
C THR A 485 5.04 -19.39 -1.60
N TRP A 486 5.60 -18.54 -2.47
CA TRP A 486 4.80 -17.58 -3.20
C TRP A 486 5.23 -17.53 -4.67
N PRO A 487 4.31 -17.60 -5.65
CA PRO A 487 4.70 -17.52 -7.05
C PRO A 487 5.36 -16.17 -7.34
N THR A 488 6.53 -16.20 -7.97
CA THR A 488 7.24 -15.02 -8.47
C THR A 488 6.66 -14.58 -9.81
N ALA A 489 7.09 -13.41 -10.29
CA ALA A 489 6.78 -12.98 -11.65
C ALA A 489 7.29 -14.00 -12.70
N THR A 490 8.44 -14.63 -12.43
CA THR A 490 9.03 -15.68 -13.28
C THR A 490 8.20 -16.96 -13.24
N ASP A 491 7.72 -17.37 -12.06
CA ASP A 491 6.85 -18.56 -11.92
C ASP A 491 5.56 -18.36 -12.71
N PHE A 492 4.93 -17.19 -12.60
CA PHE A 492 3.74 -16.88 -13.39
C PHE A 492 4.02 -16.74 -14.88
N ALA A 493 5.15 -16.16 -15.28
CA ALA A 493 5.52 -16.05 -16.69
C ALA A 493 5.73 -17.43 -17.35
N SER A 494 6.29 -18.38 -16.59
CA SER A 494 6.56 -19.75 -17.02
C SER A 494 5.41 -20.73 -16.76
N TYR A 495 4.34 -20.28 -16.09
CA TYR A 495 3.23 -21.12 -15.62
C TYR A 495 3.69 -22.29 -14.73
N ALA A 496 4.74 -22.07 -13.95
CA ALA A 496 5.27 -23.07 -13.03
C ALA A 496 4.24 -23.39 -11.94
N ALA A 497 3.94 -24.67 -11.75
CA ALA A 497 3.15 -25.12 -10.62
C ALA A 497 4.00 -25.02 -9.34
N LEU A 498 3.49 -24.31 -8.34
CA LEU A 498 4.13 -24.17 -7.03
C LEU A 498 3.21 -24.79 -5.99
N LYS A 499 3.74 -25.71 -5.18
CA LYS A 499 3.03 -26.23 -4.01
C LYS A 499 3.15 -25.25 -2.87
N ARG A 500 2.04 -25.00 -2.18
CA ARG A 500 2.05 -24.15 -0.99
C ARG A 500 2.78 -24.84 0.16
N GLN A 501 3.85 -24.22 0.65
CA GLN A 501 4.58 -24.64 1.84
C GLN A 501 4.76 -23.45 2.78
N GLN A 502 4.91 -23.73 4.08
CA GLN A 502 5.30 -22.75 5.09
C GLN A 502 6.67 -23.13 5.61
N LEU A 503 7.64 -22.26 5.38
CA LEU A 503 9.02 -22.50 5.77
C LEU A 503 9.34 -21.56 6.94
N PRO A 504 9.94 -22.06 8.04
CA PRO A 504 10.44 -21.17 9.07
C PRO A 504 11.51 -20.28 8.46
N LEU A 505 11.48 -18.99 8.77
CA LEU A 505 12.40 -18.01 8.20
C LEU A 505 13.39 -17.51 9.26
N CYS A 506 12.87 -17.14 10.43
CA CYS A 506 13.69 -16.80 11.58
C CYS A 506 12.95 -17.10 12.89
N GLY A 507 13.71 -17.28 13.97
CA GLY A 507 13.22 -17.46 15.32
C GLY A 507 13.93 -16.52 16.28
N ALA A 508 13.19 -15.85 17.16
CA ALA A 508 13.75 -15.00 18.20
C ALA A 508 13.36 -15.50 19.58
N HIS A 509 14.34 -15.69 20.46
CA HIS A 509 14.13 -15.92 21.89
C HIS A 509 14.05 -14.57 22.59
N LEU A 510 12.86 -14.23 23.07
CA LEU A 510 12.52 -12.93 23.61
C LEU A 510 12.40 -12.99 25.13
N ASP A 511 13.16 -12.14 25.82
CA ASP A 511 13.03 -11.88 27.25
C ASP A 511 12.04 -10.74 27.47
N LEU A 512 10.82 -11.08 27.87
CA LEU A 512 9.75 -10.11 28.12
C LEU A 512 9.98 -9.35 29.42
N GLN A 513 10.72 -9.92 30.37
CA GLN A 513 11.04 -9.25 31.64
C GLN A 513 11.97 -8.07 31.38
N HIS A 514 13.10 -8.32 30.73
CA HIS A 514 14.14 -7.33 30.44
C HIS A 514 13.92 -6.57 29.14
N ALA A 515 12.94 -6.98 28.32
CA ALA A 515 12.69 -6.43 26.98
C ALA A 515 13.94 -6.50 26.09
N THR A 516 14.58 -7.67 26.06
CA THR A 516 15.76 -7.95 25.21
C THR A 516 15.52 -9.15 24.29
N VAL A 517 16.22 -9.17 23.15
CA VAL A 517 16.30 -10.33 22.25
C VAL A 517 17.54 -11.14 22.67
N LYS A 518 17.34 -12.31 23.27
CA LYS A 518 18.43 -13.17 23.77
C LYS A 518 19.16 -13.85 22.63
N GLN A 519 18.40 -14.41 21.70
CA GLN A 519 18.91 -15.15 20.56
C GLN A 519 18.05 -14.86 19.33
N LEU A 520 18.68 -14.79 18.17
CA LEU A 520 18.03 -14.73 16.86
C LEU A 520 18.72 -15.77 15.98
N VAL A 521 17.91 -16.58 15.29
CA VAL A 521 18.40 -17.54 14.29
C VAL A 521 17.60 -17.38 13.02
N PHE A 522 18.25 -17.65 11.89
CA PHE A 522 17.61 -17.79 10.59
C PHE A 522 17.59 -19.27 10.22
N TYR A 523 16.60 -19.68 9.45
CA TYR A 523 16.49 -21.05 8.96
C TYR A 523 16.75 -21.06 7.45
N GLN A 524 17.63 -21.95 7.00
CA GLN A 524 18.10 -21.98 5.60
C GLN A 524 16.96 -22.11 4.59
N ASP A 525 15.99 -23.02 4.79
CA ASP A 525 14.88 -23.23 3.86
C ASP A 525 14.05 -21.96 3.64
N GLY A 526 13.76 -21.22 4.71
CA GLY A 526 13.02 -19.96 4.61
C GLY A 526 13.84 -18.86 3.97
N LEU A 527 15.15 -18.79 4.28
CA LEU A 527 16.07 -17.86 3.66
C LEU A 527 16.19 -18.12 2.14
N ASP A 528 16.30 -19.37 1.73
CA ASP A 528 16.34 -19.77 0.34
C ASP A 528 15.05 -19.40 -0.41
N GLU A 529 13.89 -19.62 0.21
CA GLU A 529 12.61 -19.17 -0.37
C GLU A 529 12.53 -17.64 -0.46
N SER A 530 13.05 -16.92 0.53
CA SER A 530 13.15 -15.45 0.52
C SER A 530 14.00 -14.96 -0.66
N LEU A 531 15.19 -15.55 -0.86
CA LEU A 531 16.11 -15.25 -1.95
C LEU A 531 15.52 -15.64 -3.31
N ARG A 532 14.92 -16.82 -3.42
CA ARG A 532 14.24 -17.30 -4.63
C ARG A 532 13.18 -16.31 -5.10
N ARG A 533 12.40 -15.76 -4.17
CA ARG A 533 11.35 -14.78 -4.50
C ARG A 533 11.88 -13.49 -5.12
N ARG A 534 13.15 -13.19 -4.86
CA ARG A 534 13.89 -12.04 -5.42
C ARG A 534 14.64 -12.38 -6.70
N GLY A 535 14.57 -13.63 -7.17
CA GLY A 535 15.28 -14.12 -8.34
C GLY A 535 16.70 -14.62 -8.05
N TYR A 536 17.05 -14.84 -6.79
CA TYR A 536 18.37 -15.30 -6.37
C TYR A 536 18.34 -16.78 -5.95
N GLY A 537 19.46 -17.48 -6.14
CA GLY A 537 19.66 -18.82 -5.60
C GLY A 537 19.98 -18.81 -4.09
N PRO A 538 20.28 -19.99 -3.51
CA PRO A 538 20.72 -20.13 -2.12
C PRO A 538 22.17 -19.62 -1.98
N ILE A 539 22.35 -18.30 -2.00
CA ILE A 539 23.67 -17.68 -2.00
C ILE A 539 24.15 -17.33 -0.59
N LEU A 540 23.25 -17.22 0.40
CA LEU A 540 23.57 -16.86 1.78
C LEU A 540 23.41 -18.04 2.71
N ASP A 541 24.30 -18.12 3.69
CA ASP A 541 24.15 -19.05 4.80
C ASP A 541 23.33 -18.41 5.92
N SER A 542 22.35 -19.14 6.44
CA SER A 542 21.50 -18.72 7.55
C SER A 542 22.27 -18.41 8.83
N GLU A 543 23.40 -19.09 9.11
CA GLU A 543 24.23 -18.82 10.29
C GLU A 543 24.87 -17.43 10.25
N ASN A 544 25.17 -16.95 9.04
CA ASN A 544 25.89 -15.71 8.79
C ASN A 544 24.97 -14.55 8.41
N PHE A 545 23.66 -14.80 8.40
CA PHE A 545 22.69 -13.84 7.91
C PHE A 545 22.61 -12.56 8.77
N GLU A 546 22.88 -12.62 10.09
CA GLU A 546 22.94 -11.43 10.96
C GLU A 546 24.02 -10.42 10.53
N ALA A 547 24.98 -10.81 9.68
CA ALA A 547 26.01 -9.92 9.15
C ALA A 547 25.51 -9.04 7.98
N VAL A 548 24.44 -9.43 7.29
CA VAL A 548 23.93 -8.74 6.10
C VAL A 548 23.60 -7.25 6.36
N PRO A 549 22.92 -6.86 7.45
CA PRO A 549 22.67 -5.46 7.75
C PRO A 549 23.94 -4.62 7.98
N ALA A 550 25.06 -5.25 8.32
CA ALA A 550 26.35 -4.59 8.55
C ALA A 550 27.22 -4.50 7.29
N TYR A 551 26.80 -5.09 6.16
CA TYR A 551 27.60 -5.14 4.94
C TYR A 551 27.91 -3.73 4.39
N PRO A 552 29.19 -3.36 4.18
CA PRO A 552 29.59 -2.02 3.76
C PRO A 552 29.49 -1.81 2.25
N CYS A 553 28.29 -2.03 1.73
CA CYS A 553 27.86 -1.85 0.35
C CYS A 553 28.54 -0.70 -0.41
N ALA A 554 28.45 0.53 0.12
CA ALA A 554 28.95 1.71 -0.58
C ALA A 554 30.49 1.74 -0.66
N TYR A 555 31.19 1.18 0.33
CA TYR A 555 32.64 1.06 0.30
C TYR A 555 33.08 -0.03 -0.68
N ASP A 556 32.33 -1.14 -0.77
CA ASP A 556 32.65 -2.19 -1.74
C ASP A 556 32.41 -1.70 -3.18
N GLY A 557 31.29 -1.02 -3.43
CA GLY A 557 31.04 -0.36 -4.71
C GLY A 557 32.16 0.61 -5.10
N ARG A 558 32.63 1.47 -4.19
CA ARG A 558 33.77 2.38 -4.46
C ARG A 558 35.07 1.65 -4.74
N PHE A 559 35.32 0.54 -4.04
CA PHE A 559 36.49 -0.28 -4.28
C PHE A 559 36.45 -0.90 -5.68
N LEU A 560 35.33 -1.51 -6.06
CA LEU A 560 35.14 -2.03 -7.41
C LEU A 560 35.21 -0.94 -8.49
N TRP A 561 34.70 0.26 -8.22
CA TRP A 561 34.84 1.42 -9.12
C TRP A 561 36.31 1.76 -9.37
N ALA A 562 37.10 1.80 -8.30
CA ALA A 562 38.52 2.13 -8.38
C ALA A 562 39.33 1.04 -9.11
N LEU A 563 38.95 -0.25 -8.93
CA LEU A 563 39.53 -1.36 -9.69
C LEU A 563 39.16 -1.28 -11.19
N ALA A 564 37.88 -1.03 -11.51
CA ALA A 564 37.41 -0.86 -12.89
C ALA A 564 38.12 0.31 -13.58
N SER A 565 38.38 1.40 -12.85
CA SER A 565 39.15 2.54 -13.35
C SER A 565 40.61 2.19 -13.68
N GLY A 566 41.16 1.13 -13.08
CA GLY A 566 42.48 0.58 -13.42
C GLY A 566 42.49 -0.39 -14.61
N ARG A 567 41.34 -0.61 -15.27
CA ARG A 567 41.14 -1.60 -16.34
C ARG A 567 40.61 -0.93 -17.62
N PRO A 568 41.47 -0.59 -18.59
CA PRO A 568 41.05 0.11 -19.82
C PRO A 568 39.95 -0.62 -20.61
N ASP A 569 39.89 -1.95 -20.50
CA ASP A 569 38.88 -2.81 -21.11
C ASP A 569 37.51 -2.72 -20.43
N LEU A 570 37.46 -2.39 -19.14
CA LEU A 570 36.22 -2.29 -18.35
C LEU A 570 35.76 -0.83 -18.15
N GLN A 571 36.63 0.16 -18.40
CA GLN A 571 36.30 1.58 -18.25
C GLN A 571 35.12 2.05 -19.11
N ASN A 572 34.83 1.34 -20.20
CA ASN A 572 33.74 1.67 -21.11
C ASN A 572 32.56 0.68 -21.02
N ASP A 573 32.57 -0.25 -20.07
CA ASP A 573 31.44 -1.15 -19.83
C ASP A 573 30.33 -0.40 -19.09
N GLU A 574 29.34 0.09 -19.85
CA GLU A 574 28.22 0.86 -19.31
C GLU A 574 27.38 0.06 -18.29
N GLU A 575 27.24 -1.27 -18.48
CA GLU A 575 26.47 -2.12 -17.58
C GLU A 575 27.17 -2.26 -16.24
N LEU A 576 28.47 -2.51 -16.25
CA LEU A 576 29.30 -2.55 -15.05
C LEU A 576 29.25 -1.22 -14.30
N LEU A 577 29.50 -0.10 -14.98
CA LEU A 577 29.53 1.22 -14.35
C LEU A 577 28.17 1.59 -13.75
N LYS A 578 27.07 1.27 -14.44
CA LYS A 578 25.71 1.45 -13.93
C LYS A 578 25.46 0.55 -12.71
N GLY A 579 25.91 -0.71 -12.75
CA GLY A 579 25.87 -1.64 -11.62
C GLY A 579 26.59 -1.08 -10.40
N ILE A 580 27.86 -0.69 -10.54
CA ILE A 580 28.67 -0.12 -9.45
C ILE A 580 28.08 1.21 -8.95
N GLN A 581 27.62 2.09 -9.84
CA GLN A 581 26.98 3.35 -9.44
C GLN A 581 25.74 3.08 -8.59
N SER A 582 24.96 2.06 -8.95
CA SER A 582 23.72 1.73 -8.27
C SER A 582 23.94 1.33 -6.80
N VAL A 583 25.04 0.64 -6.49
CA VAL A 583 25.47 0.21 -5.12
C VAL A 583 26.28 1.27 -4.37
N THR A 584 26.89 2.23 -5.08
CA THR A 584 27.68 3.31 -4.45
C THR A 584 26.82 4.46 -3.94
N VAL A 585 25.70 4.74 -4.61
CA VAL A 585 24.78 5.82 -4.22
C VAL A 585 23.84 5.34 -3.12
N SER A 586 23.82 6.05 -1.99
CA SER A 586 22.81 5.82 -0.95
C SER A 586 21.43 6.13 -1.50
N LYS A 587 20.65 5.08 -1.79
CA LYS A 587 19.25 5.19 -2.20
C LYS A 587 18.40 5.22 -0.93
N PHE A 588 17.61 6.28 -0.73
CA PHE A 588 16.72 6.38 0.42
C PHE A 588 15.75 5.18 0.44
N GLY A 589 15.73 4.42 1.54
CA GLY A 589 14.84 3.28 1.72
C GLY A 589 15.32 1.96 1.10
N ARG A 590 16.52 1.91 0.51
CA ARG A 590 17.16 0.65 0.10
C ARG A 590 17.61 -0.15 1.32
N PHE A 591 17.44 -1.47 1.25
CA PHE A 591 17.91 -2.37 2.30
C PHE A 591 19.29 -2.94 1.97
N GLN A 592 20.03 -3.30 3.02
CA GLN A 592 21.39 -3.83 2.83
C GLN A 592 21.41 -5.20 2.17
N LEU A 593 20.36 -6.00 2.31
CA LEU A 593 20.22 -7.22 1.49
C LEU A 593 20.17 -6.87 -0.01
N ASP A 594 19.38 -5.88 -0.43
CA ASP A 594 19.30 -5.47 -1.84
C ASP A 594 20.68 -5.09 -2.37
N CYS A 595 21.51 -4.46 -1.53
CA CYS A 595 22.87 -4.16 -1.91
C CYS A 595 23.77 -5.37 -1.97
N LEU A 596 23.73 -6.23 -0.96
CA LEU A 596 24.53 -7.45 -0.96
C LEU A 596 24.23 -8.31 -2.20
N LEU A 597 22.95 -8.43 -2.57
CA LEU A 597 22.50 -9.19 -3.74
C LEU A 597 22.98 -8.56 -5.06
N GLU A 598 22.81 -7.26 -5.25
CA GLU A 598 23.35 -6.57 -6.44
C GLU A 598 24.89 -6.66 -6.50
N MET A 599 25.56 -6.56 -5.34
CA MET A 599 27.01 -6.75 -5.25
C MET A 599 27.45 -8.17 -5.59
N HIS A 600 26.66 -9.18 -5.21
CA HIS A 600 26.89 -10.57 -5.60
C HIS A 600 26.81 -10.70 -7.12
N ASP A 601 25.80 -10.13 -7.78
CA ASP A 601 25.66 -10.19 -9.25
C ASP A 601 26.85 -9.52 -9.94
N ILE A 602 27.26 -8.33 -9.47
CA ILE A 602 28.44 -7.64 -9.99
C ILE A 602 29.69 -8.53 -9.83
N THR A 603 29.83 -9.19 -8.68
CA THR A 603 30.98 -10.05 -8.37
C THR A 603 30.97 -11.33 -9.21
N GLN A 604 29.81 -11.93 -9.49
CA GLN A 604 29.73 -13.11 -10.35
C GLN A 604 30.04 -12.77 -11.80
N GLN A 605 29.47 -11.68 -12.32
CA GLN A 605 29.59 -11.34 -13.73
C GLN A 605 30.95 -10.73 -14.07
N TRP A 606 31.50 -9.86 -13.24
CA TRP A 606 32.75 -9.14 -13.51
C TRP A 606 33.87 -9.42 -12.51
N GLY A 607 33.63 -10.11 -11.40
CA GLY A 607 34.63 -10.34 -10.34
C GLY A 607 35.95 -10.92 -10.82
N PRO A 608 35.96 -12.00 -11.64
CA PRO A 608 37.21 -12.54 -12.18
C PRO A 608 38.03 -11.50 -12.96
N ALA A 609 37.36 -10.61 -13.70
CA ALA A 609 38.01 -9.52 -14.43
C ALA A 609 38.42 -8.36 -13.51
N LEU A 610 37.57 -7.93 -12.57
CA LEU A 610 37.84 -6.80 -11.67
C LEU A 610 38.94 -7.08 -10.66
N LEU A 611 39.01 -8.32 -10.15
CA LEU A 611 39.90 -8.71 -9.08
C LEU A 611 41.25 -9.24 -9.59
N SER A 612 41.46 -9.24 -10.91
CA SER A 612 42.72 -9.60 -11.55
C SER A 612 43.15 -8.51 -12.56
N GLY A 613 44.41 -8.51 -12.97
CA GLY A 613 44.88 -7.72 -14.13
C GLY A 613 44.68 -6.20 -14.09
N PHE A 614 44.40 -5.60 -12.93
CA PHE A 614 44.21 -4.15 -12.79
C PHE A 614 45.56 -3.42 -12.73
N LEU A 615 45.60 -2.17 -13.22
CA LEU A 615 46.71 -1.27 -12.99
C LEU A 615 46.62 -0.71 -11.55
N PRO A 616 47.62 -0.96 -10.68
CA PRO A 616 47.58 -0.48 -9.30
C PRO A 616 47.43 1.03 -9.23
N SER A 617 46.49 1.52 -8.43
CA SER A 617 46.24 2.95 -8.23
C SER A 617 46.12 3.28 -6.74
N LYS A 618 46.54 4.49 -6.37
CA LYS A 618 46.41 4.96 -4.98
C LYS A 618 44.95 4.98 -4.53
N ASP A 619 44.03 5.33 -5.43
CA ASP A 619 42.59 5.37 -5.15
C ASP A 619 42.03 3.98 -4.85
N ALA A 620 42.45 2.94 -5.59
CA ALA A 620 42.05 1.56 -5.32
C ALA A 620 42.57 1.07 -3.97
N CYS A 621 43.81 1.38 -3.61
CA CYS A 621 44.36 1.05 -2.29
C CYS A 621 43.60 1.78 -1.15
N VAL A 622 43.33 3.09 -1.30
CA VAL A 622 42.56 3.86 -0.30
C VAL A 622 41.14 3.33 -0.13
N ALA A 623 40.45 3.04 -1.24
CA ALA A 623 39.10 2.48 -1.21
C ALA A 623 39.11 1.06 -0.59
N GLY A 624 40.12 0.25 -0.90
CA GLY A 624 40.31 -1.10 -0.36
C GLY A 624 40.53 -1.10 1.15
N ILE A 625 41.38 -0.20 1.68
CA ILE A 625 41.58 -0.02 3.13
C ILE A 625 40.27 0.40 3.81
N ALA A 626 39.52 1.32 3.22
CA ALA A 626 38.23 1.74 3.77
C ALA A 626 37.23 0.57 3.81
N LEU A 627 37.16 -0.21 2.73
CA LEU A 627 36.33 -1.42 2.65
C LEU A 627 36.72 -2.43 3.73
N ILE A 628 38.00 -2.83 3.81
CA ILE A 628 38.41 -3.92 4.69
C ILE A 628 38.24 -3.56 6.17
N LYS A 629 38.42 -2.29 6.55
CA LYS A 629 38.10 -1.81 7.91
C LYS A 629 36.62 -1.98 8.24
N ASP A 630 35.75 -1.70 7.28
CA ASP A 630 34.32 -1.82 7.48
C ASP A 630 33.84 -3.27 7.45
N LEU A 631 34.46 -4.11 6.62
CA LEU A 631 34.26 -5.55 6.66
C LEU A 631 34.74 -6.15 7.99
N ASP A 632 35.84 -5.66 8.57
CA ASP A 632 36.30 -6.09 9.90
C ASP A 632 35.30 -5.72 11.00
N ARG A 633 34.65 -4.55 10.88
CA ARG A 633 33.54 -4.18 11.76
C ARG A 633 32.33 -5.09 11.56
N ALA A 634 31.99 -5.44 10.32
CA ALA A 634 30.87 -6.32 10.00
C ALA A 634 31.12 -7.77 10.44
N ALA A 635 32.36 -8.25 10.34
CA ALA A 635 32.78 -9.59 10.75
C ALA A 635 32.52 -9.88 12.23
N LYS A 636 32.41 -8.84 13.08
CA LYS A 636 32.01 -8.99 14.50
C LYS A 636 30.61 -9.56 14.69
N PHE A 637 29.76 -9.49 13.66
CA PHE A 637 28.42 -10.06 13.64
C PHE A 637 28.35 -11.40 12.90
N THR A 638 29.50 -11.93 12.44
CA THR A 638 29.59 -13.18 11.69
C THR A 638 30.40 -14.21 12.50
N PRO A 639 29.78 -15.25 13.05
CA PRO A 639 30.50 -16.28 13.80
C PRO A 639 31.67 -16.87 12.97
N GLY A 640 32.84 -17.01 13.59
CA GLY A 640 34.00 -17.62 12.92
C GLY A 640 34.75 -16.75 11.90
N VAL A 641 34.31 -15.51 11.63
CA VAL A 641 34.98 -14.62 10.68
C VAL A 641 35.92 -13.67 11.38
N SER A 642 37.20 -13.74 11.03
CA SER A 642 38.19 -12.75 11.44
C SER A 642 39.02 -12.33 10.25
N LEU A 643 39.10 -11.03 10.01
CA LEU A 643 40.03 -10.46 9.02
C LEU A 643 41.45 -10.31 9.60
N GLY A 644 41.66 -10.65 10.87
CA GLY A 644 42.95 -10.63 11.53
C GLY A 644 43.62 -9.26 11.46
N ASP A 645 44.88 -9.24 11.03
CA ASP A 645 45.69 -8.04 10.87
C ASP A 645 45.66 -7.46 9.44
N LEU A 646 44.79 -7.97 8.55
CA LEU A 646 44.72 -7.51 7.16
C LEU A 646 44.46 -6.00 7.02
N PRO A 647 43.55 -5.37 7.79
CA PRO A 647 43.38 -3.91 7.71
C PRO A 647 44.67 -3.14 8.06
N ALA A 648 45.37 -3.54 9.11
CA ALA A 648 46.60 -2.88 9.55
C ALA A 648 47.77 -3.12 8.57
N LYS A 649 47.86 -4.31 7.98
CA LYS A 649 48.84 -4.64 6.93
C LYS A 649 48.59 -3.83 5.65
N ALA A 650 47.33 -3.68 5.24
CA ALA A 650 46.99 -2.86 4.07
C ALA A 650 47.38 -1.39 4.29
N GLU A 651 47.17 -0.84 5.49
CA GLU A 651 47.64 0.51 5.83
C GLU A 651 49.16 0.65 5.84
N THR A 652 49.86 -0.34 6.40
CA THR A 652 51.33 -0.35 6.45
C THR A 652 51.93 -0.41 5.04
N THR A 653 51.45 -1.31 4.20
CA THR A 653 51.89 -1.41 2.79
C THR A 653 51.58 -0.15 1.99
N MET A 654 50.45 0.52 2.24
CA MET A 654 50.16 1.83 1.66
C MET A 654 51.18 2.90 2.11
N HIS A 655 51.51 2.94 3.40
CA HIS A 655 52.50 3.87 3.95
C HIS A 655 53.89 3.65 3.35
N ASP A 656 54.26 2.38 3.11
CA ASP A 656 55.53 1.99 2.51
C ASP A 656 55.57 2.19 0.98
N GLY A 657 54.46 2.64 0.37
CA GLY A 657 54.34 2.92 -1.05
C GLY A 657 54.08 1.69 -1.93
N ASP A 658 53.86 0.51 -1.34
CA ASP A 658 53.51 -0.72 -2.05
C ASP A 658 51.98 -0.81 -2.29
N ILE A 659 51.54 -0.06 -3.30
CA ILE A 659 50.13 0.04 -3.70
C ILE A 659 49.58 -1.33 -4.13
N ASN A 660 50.40 -2.16 -4.80
CA ASN A 660 49.95 -3.46 -5.30
C ASN A 660 49.63 -4.42 -4.15
N SER A 661 50.53 -4.52 -3.16
CA SER A 661 50.30 -5.34 -1.97
C SER A 661 49.11 -4.84 -1.15
N CYS A 662 48.93 -3.52 -1.02
CA CYS A 662 47.75 -2.93 -0.37
C CYS A 662 46.42 -3.38 -1.02
N ILE A 663 46.34 -3.34 -2.35
CA ILE A 663 45.13 -3.77 -3.07
C ILE A 663 44.94 -5.28 -2.93
N ALA A 664 46.02 -6.08 -3.06
CA ALA A 664 45.95 -7.53 -2.91
C ALA A 664 45.43 -7.94 -1.52
N LEU A 665 45.89 -7.31 -0.44
CA LEU A 665 45.39 -7.53 0.92
C LEU A 665 43.93 -7.14 1.08
N SER A 666 43.50 -6.06 0.40
CA SER A 666 42.10 -5.63 0.39
C SER A 666 41.19 -6.64 -0.33
N ILE A 667 41.63 -7.16 -1.48
CA ILE A 667 40.95 -8.24 -2.21
C ILE A 667 40.89 -9.50 -1.35
N GLU A 668 41.98 -9.85 -0.67
CA GLU A 668 42.02 -11.00 0.22
C GLU A 668 41.01 -10.86 1.38
N GLY A 669 40.99 -9.72 2.06
CA GLY A 669 40.03 -9.45 3.14
C GLY A 669 38.59 -9.49 2.65
N ARG A 670 38.32 -8.90 1.49
CA ARG A 670 37.02 -8.98 0.81
C ARG A 670 36.62 -10.43 0.53
N ASN A 671 37.50 -11.23 -0.05
CA ASN A 671 37.22 -12.63 -0.39
C ASN A 671 37.01 -13.49 0.86
N ARG A 672 37.82 -13.29 1.91
CA ARG A 672 37.62 -13.98 3.20
C ARG A 672 36.25 -13.69 3.80
N TYR A 673 35.83 -12.43 3.77
CA TYR A 673 34.49 -12.05 4.24
C TYR A 673 33.39 -12.70 3.38
N TRP A 674 33.47 -12.57 2.05
CA TRP A 674 32.47 -13.14 1.14
C TRP A 674 32.35 -14.65 1.24
N ASN A 675 33.47 -15.37 1.31
CA ASN A 675 33.49 -16.82 1.48
C ASN A 675 32.87 -17.28 2.80
N ALA A 676 32.86 -16.41 3.82
CA ALA A 676 32.23 -16.75 5.08
C ALA A 676 30.72 -16.49 5.09
N ILE A 677 30.25 -15.43 4.42
CA ILE A 677 28.81 -15.10 4.43
C ILE A 677 28.00 -15.80 3.32
N THR A 678 28.67 -16.45 2.36
CA THR A 678 28.02 -17.14 1.24
C THR A 678 28.00 -18.65 1.43
N ALA A 679 26.87 -19.28 1.06
CA ALA A 679 26.70 -20.74 1.15
C ALA A 679 27.58 -21.50 0.14
N LYS A 680 28.01 -20.83 -0.94
CA LYS A 680 28.95 -21.38 -1.92
C LYS A 680 30.11 -20.40 -2.10
N PRO A 681 31.37 -20.82 -1.86
CA PRO A 681 32.50 -19.94 -2.09
C PRO A 681 32.52 -19.48 -3.53
N ILE A 682 32.60 -18.17 -3.74
CA ILE A 682 32.71 -17.59 -5.07
C ILE A 682 34.11 -17.94 -5.58
N ASN A 683 34.21 -18.76 -6.64
CA ASN A 683 35.49 -19.10 -7.23
C ASN A 683 36.04 -17.92 -8.03
N LEU A 684 36.66 -16.97 -7.33
CA LEU A 684 37.25 -15.76 -7.90
C LEU A 684 38.64 -16.00 -8.50
N SER A 685 39.17 -17.23 -8.41
CA SER A 685 40.55 -17.52 -8.78
C SER A 685 40.82 -17.60 -10.28
N GLY A 686 39.79 -17.49 -11.13
CA GLY A 686 39.95 -17.42 -12.60
C GLY A 686 40.62 -18.64 -13.24
N LYS A 687 40.94 -19.69 -12.47
CA LYS A 687 41.29 -20.99 -13.02
C LYS A 687 40.02 -21.58 -13.62
N VAL A 688 39.84 -21.35 -14.91
CA VAL A 688 38.89 -22.08 -15.75
C VAL A 688 39.22 -23.56 -15.53
N ASP A 689 38.28 -24.33 -15.00
CA ASP A 689 38.41 -25.78 -14.99
C ASP A 689 38.57 -26.21 -16.45
N GLU A 690 39.77 -26.67 -16.83
CA GLU A 690 40.03 -27.30 -18.12
C GLU A 690 39.27 -28.65 -18.14
N SER A 691 37.99 -28.61 -18.48
CA SER A 691 37.15 -29.79 -18.74
C SER A 691 37.16 -30.18 -20.21
#